data_AF-A0A4V5ZYP9-F1
#
_entry.id   AF-A0A4V5ZYP9-F1
#
_cell.length_a   1.000
_cell.length_b   1.000
_cell.length_c   1.000
_cell.angle_alpha   90.00
_cell.angle_beta   90.00
_cell.angle_gamma   90.00
#
_symmetry.space_group_name_H-M   'P 1'
#
loop_
_entity.id
_entity.type
_entity.pdbx_description
1 polymer ?
#
loop_
_entity_poly.entity_id
_entity_poly.type
_entity_poly.pdbx_seq_one_letter_code
_entity_poly.pdbx_strand_id
1 'polypeptide(L)'
;MSFDVKLINAVKMVHSICDQFVQTNYSTKSTQELIEAAEAHVRCYYLANYLGDVEAAGDLEVPETDQAKLTVALSIGLNRPFRKARGLDHLWVALRLQPLIQERLAQEESFKPQWTTCHYRILHLWQDLLTDIDVGIYKQLVDLMENVENTPELALMMFYTNMMLLRFKEAREILDSTVEEVKLKQELTGIMGVRTRYQQKATSQLVLLASNGRSELPNSNDDECNHLPSNISIDDDTVLEEMKSQDGEEVNTSPLHSDQLACILALALINKKTQAPTIEQLEIMNAYCSAVIGRQRNWAIQVRAYIERSMSQSQNSRRIFRTIVQMEHIVKMLDSIDDQTPREAKRHRLPYAMATGTLAWWKVKALHGKLLESVGNTNEALGIYESLEDYEKIISCYKSLNKIENAERLIRTLLEAEEDPILYTHLGDITDNAEYYEKAIKISNDRCAKARKSFGMQQLLRKNYAEAAEHFRRCVEIQPIQVGVWYNLGYTYYQMEEYAEAAPAFSRCTQFEPDHFHAWNNLACCYTNLKEKERAMLVYSEAVRCDSTHDEVWANLAAAAIEIGAVEKALKAIDMVIDLRSMRGKEVLYDEVAALKCLASLILAEPGKFTRQKEDFQMLLGKLTSKQTSAAQVWRVYAEIKKPEEECTDSADWDAYIQKLQRCSSAEMNAPSNLAMTDSCYYTLV
;
A
#
# COMPACT_ATOMS: atom_id res chain seq x y z
N MET A 1 -5.68 34.42 -15.20
CA MET A 1 -6.96 35.09 -15.55
C MET A 1 -7.49 34.69 -16.93
N SER A 2 -6.70 34.68 -18.01
CA SER A 2 -7.21 34.28 -19.35
C SER A 2 -7.52 32.77 -19.46
N PHE A 3 -6.76 31.93 -18.76
CA PHE A 3 -6.95 30.47 -18.73
C PHE A 3 -8.29 30.07 -18.10
N ASP A 4 -8.58 30.59 -16.89
CA ASP A 4 -9.84 30.33 -16.18
C ASP A 4 -11.06 30.75 -16.99
N VAL A 5 -11.03 31.88 -17.70
CA VAL A 5 -12.20 32.36 -18.45
C VAL A 5 -12.54 31.46 -19.64
N LYS A 6 -11.54 30.97 -20.38
CA LYS A 6 -11.76 30.02 -21.49
C LYS A 6 -12.26 28.67 -20.97
N LEU A 7 -11.68 28.19 -19.88
CA LEU A 7 -12.07 26.94 -19.23
C LEU A 7 -13.51 27.01 -18.71
N ILE A 8 -13.86 28.06 -17.98
CA ILE A 8 -15.20 28.31 -17.43
C ILE A 8 -16.25 28.37 -18.56
N ASN A 9 -15.93 29.04 -19.67
CA ASN A 9 -16.85 29.12 -20.81
C ASN A 9 -17.04 27.77 -21.50
N ALA A 10 -15.98 26.96 -21.62
CA ALA A 10 -16.07 25.60 -22.14
C ALA A 10 -16.93 24.70 -21.25
N VAL A 11 -16.73 24.74 -19.92
CA VAL A 11 -17.53 24.00 -18.94
C VAL A 11 -19.00 24.40 -19.01
N LYS A 12 -19.30 25.70 -19.00
CA LYS A 12 -20.69 26.20 -19.11
C LYS A 12 -21.37 25.75 -20.38
N MET A 13 -20.64 25.71 -21.50
CA MET A 13 -21.17 25.22 -22.77
C MET A 13 -21.52 23.73 -22.69
N VAL A 14 -20.62 22.90 -22.16
CA VAL A 14 -20.86 21.46 -21.97
C VAL A 14 -22.04 21.22 -21.03
N HIS A 15 -22.10 21.95 -19.91
CA HIS A 15 -23.23 21.88 -18.98
C HIS A 15 -24.54 22.19 -19.69
N SER A 16 -24.60 23.27 -20.47
CA SER A 16 -25.81 23.64 -21.20
C SER A 16 -26.24 22.58 -22.21
N ILE A 17 -25.31 21.99 -22.95
CA ILE A 17 -25.62 20.96 -23.95
C ILE A 17 -26.18 19.71 -23.26
N CYS A 18 -25.51 19.26 -22.21
CA CYS A 18 -25.93 18.06 -21.48
C CYS A 18 -27.23 18.29 -20.71
N ASP A 19 -27.46 19.48 -20.16
CA ASP A 19 -28.73 19.83 -19.51
C ASP A 19 -29.88 19.84 -20.51
N GLN A 20 -29.67 20.40 -21.70
CA GLN A 20 -30.67 20.32 -22.78
C GLN A 20 -30.94 18.87 -23.19
N PHE A 21 -29.90 18.04 -23.31
CA PHE A 21 -30.04 16.62 -23.61
C PHE A 21 -30.83 15.88 -22.53
N VAL A 22 -30.49 16.09 -21.25
CA VAL A 22 -31.19 15.48 -20.11
C VAL A 22 -32.65 15.92 -20.07
N GLN A 23 -32.92 17.22 -20.26
CA GLN A 23 -34.28 17.75 -20.30
C GLN A 23 -35.09 17.19 -21.47
N THR A 24 -34.48 17.02 -22.65
CA THR A 24 -35.19 16.53 -23.84
C THR A 24 -35.52 15.04 -23.72
N ASN A 25 -34.58 14.23 -23.21
CA ASN A 25 -34.67 12.76 -23.29
C ASN A 25 -35.15 12.09 -22.00
N TYR A 26 -35.12 12.78 -20.86
CA TYR A 26 -35.38 12.16 -19.55
C TYR A 26 -36.40 12.91 -18.67
N SER A 27 -36.78 14.15 -18.99
CA SER A 27 -37.70 14.95 -18.15
C SER A 27 -39.09 14.32 -17.96
N THR A 28 -39.55 13.53 -18.93
CA THR A 28 -40.88 12.87 -18.93
C THR A 28 -40.86 11.44 -18.38
N LYS A 29 -39.69 10.86 -18.18
CA LYS A 29 -39.53 9.48 -17.67
C LYS A 29 -39.98 9.36 -16.23
N SER A 30 -40.23 8.17 -15.70
CA SER A 30 -40.50 7.94 -14.26
C SER A 30 -39.21 7.93 -13.42
N THR A 31 -39.31 7.98 -12.08
CA THR A 31 -38.13 7.90 -11.18
C THR A 31 -37.36 6.59 -11.39
N GLN A 32 -38.06 5.47 -11.54
CA GLN A 32 -37.44 4.17 -11.84
C GLN A 32 -36.68 4.19 -13.17
N GLU A 33 -37.31 4.70 -14.23
CA GLU A 33 -36.67 4.80 -15.56
C GLU A 33 -35.45 5.73 -15.57
N LEU A 34 -35.43 6.76 -14.73
CA LEU A 34 -34.25 7.62 -14.55
C LEU A 34 -33.09 6.88 -13.89
N ILE A 35 -33.37 6.09 -12.85
CA ILE A 35 -32.36 5.29 -12.15
C ILE A 35 -31.82 4.21 -13.09
N GLU A 36 -32.70 3.50 -13.80
CA GLU A 36 -32.31 2.49 -14.80
C GLU A 36 -31.48 3.10 -15.93
N ALA A 37 -31.81 4.30 -16.39
CA ALA A 37 -31.00 5.03 -17.36
C ALA A 37 -29.60 5.37 -16.81
N ALA A 38 -29.51 5.92 -15.60
CA ALA A 38 -28.24 6.23 -14.97
C ALA A 38 -27.37 4.96 -14.82
N GLU A 39 -27.96 3.84 -14.40
CA GLU A 39 -27.27 2.55 -14.36
C GLU A 39 -26.80 2.10 -15.74
N ALA A 40 -27.62 2.24 -16.78
CA ALA A 40 -27.26 1.85 -18.14
C ALA A 40 -26.05 2.64 -18.66
N HIS A 41 -26.00 3.97 -18.44
CA HIS A 41 -24.84 4.79 -18.77
C HIS A 41 -23.58 4.35 -17.99
N VAL A 42 -23.72 4.06 -16.70
CA VAL A 42 -22.62 3.53 -15.87
C VAL A 42 -22.11 2.19 -16.42
N ARG A 43 -23.01 1.29 -16.83
CA ARG A 43 -22.65 -0.01 -17.43
C ARG A 43 -21.88 0.16 -18.74
N CYS A 44 -22.33 1.02 -19.65
CA CYS A 44 -21.63 1.32 -20.90
C CYS A 44 -20.21 1.85 -20.65
N TYR A 45 -20.06 2.81 -19.74
CA TYR A 45 -18.76 3.34 -19.35
C TYR A 45 -17.84 2.24 -18.78
N TYR A 46 -18.39 1.36 -17.95
CA TYR A 46 -17.63 0.29 -17.31
C TYR A 46 -17.15 -0.76 -18.34
N LEU A 47 -18.05 -1.21 -19.22
CA LEU A 47 -17.77 -2.17 -20.27
C LEU A 47 -16.63 -1.69 -21.20
N ALA A 48 -16.68 -0.42 -21.59
CA ALA A 48 -15.70 0.18 -22.49
C ALA A 48 -14.29 0.32 -21.87
N ASN A 49 -14.22 0.61 -20.57
CA ASN A 49 -12.94 0.97 -19.92
C ASN A 49 -12.32 -0.13 -19.06
N TYR A 50 -13.11 -1.07 -18.55
CA TYR A 50 -12.65 -2.06 -17.57
C TYR A 50 -12.76 -3.51 -18.07
N LEU A 51 -13.66 -3.78 -19.02
CA LEU A 51 -14.01 -5.15 -19.44
C LEU A 51 -13.67 -5.45 -20.90
N GLY A 52 -13.17 -4.46 -21.63
CA GLY A 52 -12.69 -4.62 -23.00
C GLY A 52 -13.76 -4.66 -24.09
N ASP A 53 -15.00 -4.22 -23.83
CA ASP A 53 -16.00 -4.02 -24.88
C ASP A 53 -15.98 -2.56 -25.37
N VAL A 54 -15.04 -2.25 -26.27
CA VAL A 54 -14.78 -0.89 -26.77
C VAL A 54 -16.03 -0.26 -27.40
N GLU A 55 -16.87 -1.07 -28.05
CA GLU A 55 -18.07 -0.62 -28.76
C GLU A 55 -19.22 -0.28 -27.79
N ALA A 56 -19.16 -0.69 -26.53
CA ALA A 56 -20.19 -0.37 -25.52
C ALA A 56 -20.35 1.15 -25.29
N ALA A 57 -19.32 1.94 -25.60
CA ALA A 57 -19.40 3.41 -25.58
C ALA A 57 -20.33 3.99 -26.67
N GLY A 58 -20.82 3.17 -27.61
CA GLY A 58 -21.78 3.58 -28.63
C GLY A 58 -23.19 3.00 -28.45
N ASP A 59 -23.46 2.28 -27.35
CA ASP A 59 -24.73 1.55 -27.17
C ASP A 59 -25.91 2.44 -26.78
N LEU A 60 -25.66 3.60 -26.17
CA LEU A 60 -26.70 4.54 -25.77
C LEU A 60 -26.46 5.89 -26.43
N GLU A 61 -27.55 6.60 -26.67
CA GLU A 61 -27.47 7.99 -27.13
C GLU A 61 -26.81 8.87 -26.07
N VAL A 62 -25.93 9.74 -26.54
CA VAL A 62 -25.09 10.63 -25.74
C VAL A 62 -25.03 11.99 -26.41
N PRO A 63 -24.87 13.09 -25.65
CA PRO A 63 -24.81 14.43 -26.22
C PRO A 63 -23.56 14.62 -27.06
N GLU A 64 -23.72 15.14 -28.30
CA GLU A 64 -22.61 15.49 -29.18
C GLU A 64 -21.71 16.56 -28.53
N THR A 65 -20.63 16.11 -27.90
CA THR A 65 -19.71 16.96 -27.15
C THR A 65 -18.26 16.55 -27.41
N ASP A 66 -17.39 17.56 -27.47
CA ASP A 66 -15.96 17.36 -27.65
C ASP A 66 -15.33 16.76 -26.37
N GLN A 67 -14.61 15.64 -26.53
CA GLN A 67 -13.93 14.92 -25.45
C GLN A 67 -12.98 15.81 -24.63
N ALA A 68 -12.34 16.80 -25.27
CA ALA A 68 -11.48 17.76 -24.57
C ALA A 68 -12.29 18.63 -23.60
N LYS A 69 -13.49 19.05 -24.00
CA LYS A 69 -14.38 19.86 -23.15
C LYS A 69 -15.02 19.03 -22.03
N LEU A 70 -15.37 17.77 -22.30
CA LEU A 70 -15.84 16.83 -21.28
C LEU A 70 -14.79 16.56 -20.21
N THR A 71 -13.54 16.35 -20.62
CA THR A 71 -12.39 16.19 -19.72
C THR A 71 -12.29 17.38 -18.75
N VAL A 72 -12.46 18.59 -19.27
CA VAL A 72 -12.46 19.81 -18.48
C VAL A 72 -13.68 19.89 -17.54
N ALA A 73 -14.88 19.52 -17.99
CA ALA A 73 -16.10 19.51 -17.19
C ALA A 73 -16.04 18.50 -16.02
N LEU A 74 -15.40 17.35 -16.23
CA LEU A 74 -15.18 16.31 -15.23
C LEU A 74 -14.00 16.60 -14.29
N SER A 75 -13.19 17.64 -14.56
CA SER A 75 -12.04 17.99 -13.72
C SER A 75 -12.44 18.70 -12.43
N ILE A 76 -11.72 18.43 -11.35
CA ILE A 76 -11.85 19.14 -10.07
C ILE A 76 -10.58 19.96 -9.83
N GLY A 77 -10.65 21.26 -10.11
CA GLY A 77 -9.49 22.15 -10.01
C GLY A 77 -8.40 21.76 -11.02
N LEU A 78 -7.23 21.32 -10.51
CA LEU A 78 -6.13 20.82 -11.34
C LEU A 78 -6.14 19.29 -11.50
N ASN A 79 -7.01 18.60 -10.78
CA ASN A 79 -7.13 17.15 -10.86
C ASN A 79 -7.95 16.78 -12.11
N ARG A 80 -7.24 16.36 -13.15
CA ARG A 80 -7.81 16.07 -14.48
C ARG A 80 -8.12 14.57 -14.61
N PRO A 81 -9.23 14.22 -15.27
CA PRO A 81 -9.51 12.85 -15.64
C PRO A 81 -8.55 12.37 -16.72
N PHE A 82 -8.41 11.05 -16.88
CA PHE A 82 -7.63 10.48 -17.98
C PHE A 82 -8.22 10.86 -19.34
N ARG A 83 -7.45 11.61 -20.14
CA ARG A 83 -7.91 12.24 -21.40
C ARG A 83 -8.48 11.25 -22.42
N LYS A 84 -7.87 10.07 -22.54
CA LYS A 84 -8.25 9.03 -23.53
C LYS A 84 -9.24 8.01 -22.99
N ALA A 85 -9.89 8.26 -21.86
CA ALA A 85 -10.96 7.40 -21.37
C ALA A 85 -12.10 7.32 -22.40
N ARG A 86 -12.64 6.12 -22.60
CA ARG A 86 -13.70 5.85 -23.58
C ARG A 86 -15.05 6.22 -22.94
N GLY A 87 -15.98 6.82 -23.68
CA GLY A 87 -17.35 7.06 -23.18
C GLY A 87 -17.47 8.03 -21.99
N LEU A 88 -16.63 9.06 -21.89
CA LEU A 88 -16.70 10.07 -20.81
C LEU A 88 -18.07 10.78 -20.71
N ASP A 89 -18.76 10.89 -21.84
CA ASP A 89 -20.12 11.37 -21.98
C ASP A 89 -21.14 10.54 -21.17
N HIS A 90 -21.03 9.21 -21.14
CA HIS A 90 -21.93 8.38 -20.32
C HIS A 90 -21.79 8.69 -18.83
N LEU A 91 -20.57 8.77 -18.32
CA LEU A 91 -20.33 9.14 -16.91
C LEU A 91 -20.87 10.55 -16.62
N TRP A 92 -20.67 11.47 -17.56
CA TRP A 92 -21.16 12.83 -17.43
C TRP A 92 -22.69 12.92 -17.44
N VAL A 93 -23.37 12.21 -18.33
CA VAL A 93 -24.84 12.13 -18.36
C VAL A 93 -25.36 11.53 -17.04
N ALA A 94 -24.74 10.46 -16.54
CA ALA A 94 -25.11 9.86 -15.25
C ALA A 94 -25.00 10.87 -14.09
N LEU A 95 -23.95 11.69 -14.06
CA LEU A 95 -23.80 12.79 -13.09
C LEU A 95 -24.87 13.89 -13.27
N ARG A 96 -25.26 14.23 -14.50
CA ARG A 96 -26.29 15.25 -14.76
C ARG A 96 -27.72 14.78 -14.52
N LEU A 97 -27.97 13.47 -14.45
CA LEU A 97 -29.26 12.93 -14.03
C LEU A 97 -29.51 13.11 -12.51
N GLN A 98 -28.45 13.26 -11.70
CA GLN A 98 -28.56 13.34 -10.25
C GLN A 98 -29.51 14.43 -9.74
N PRO A 99 -29.45 15.71 -10.17
CA PRO A 99 -30.34 16.74 -9.65
C PRO A 99 -31.82 16.43 -9.94
N LEU A 100 -32.12 15.91 -11.14
CA LEU A 100 -33.47 15.54 -11.54
C LEU A 100 -34.02 14.37 -10.71
N ILE A 101 -33.17 13.38 -10.42
CA ILE A 101 -33.53 12.24 -9.58
C ILE A 101 -33.72 12.67 -8.12
N GLN A 102 -32.84 13.52 -7.59
CA GLN A 102 -32.94 14.03 -6.22
C GLN A 102 -34.23 14.84 -5.99
N GLU A 103 -34.64 15.66 -6.96
CA GLU A 103 -35.91 16.42 -6.89
C GLU A 103 -37.12 15.48 -6.75
N ARG A 104 -37.11 14.35 -7.45
CA ARG A 104 -38.21 13.38 -7.44
C ARG A 104 -38.19 12.43 -6.25
N LEU A 105 -36.99 12.06 -5.78
CA LEU A 105 -36.84 11.26 -4.56
C LEU A 105 -37.40 11.97 -3.31
N ALA A 106 -37.50 13.30 -3.32
CA ALA A 106 -38.19 14.05 -2.27
C ALA A 106 -39.70 13.74 -2.20
N GLN A 107 -40.28 13.16 -3.26
CA GLN A 107 -41.69 12.78 -3.35
C GLN A 107 -41.88 11.25 -3.27
N GLU A 108 -40.88 10.46 -3.66
CA GLU A 108 -40.93 8.99 -3.75
C GLU A 108 -39.76 8.32 -3.00
N GLU A 109 -39.87 8.23 -1.67
CA GLU A 109 -38.79 7.69 -0.81
C GLU A 109 -38.48 6.20 -1.07
N SER A 110 -39.38 5.43 -1.69
CA SER A 110 -39.21 4.00 -1.95
C SER A 110 -38.02 3.68 -2.86
N PHE A 111 -37.64 4.60 -3.76
CA PHE A 111 -36.53 4.40 -4.69
C PHE A 111 -35.17 4.85 -4.13
N LYS A 112 -35.14 5.39 -2.91
CA LYS A 112 -33.93 5.91 -2.28
C LYS A 112 -32.80 4.88 -2.20
N PRO A 113 -33.04 3.60 -1.80
CA PRO A 113 -31.96 2.60 -1.71
C PRO A 113 -31.32 2.30 -3.08
N GLN A 114 -32.14 2.10 -4.11
CA GLN A 114 -31.68 1.84 -5.48
C GLN A 114 -30.85 3.01 -6.02
N TRP A 115 -31.31 4.25 -5.81
CA TRP A 115 -30.55 5.43 -6.20
C TRP A 115 -29.26 5.56 -5.39
N THR A 116 -29.24 5.30 -4.09
CA THR A 116 -28.00 5.39 -3.29
C THR A 116 -26.93 4.45 -3.82
N THR A 117 -27.29 3.22 -4.22
CA THR A 117 -26.37 2.26 -4.85
C THR A 117 -25.85 2.76 -6.19
N CYS A 118 -26.73 3.26 -7.06
CA CYS A 118 -26.35 3.81 -8.36
C CYS A 118 -25.44 5.04 -8.21
N HIS A 119 -25.82 5.96 -7.33
CA HIS A 119 -25.08 7.18 -7.05
C HIS A 119 -23.69 6.89 -6.48
N TYR A 120 -23.58 5.92 -5.57
CA TYR A 120 -22.29 5.45 -5.08
C TYR A 120 -21.38 4.96 -6.21
N ARG A 121 -21.90 4.13 -7.15
CA ARG A 121 -21.14 3.64 -8.31
C ARG A 121 -20.65 4.80 -9.19
N ILE A 122 -21.49 5.80 -9.43
CA ILE A 122 -21.14 7.00 -10.21
C ILE A 122 -19.98 7.75 -9.55
N LEU A 123 -20.09 8.04 -8.25
CA LEU A 123 -19.05 8.77 -7.51
C LEU A 123 -17.74 7.97 -7.43
N HIS A 124 -17.82 6.66 -7.21
CA HIS A 124 -16.66 5.77 -7.21
C HIS A 124 -15.93 5.80 -8.56
N LEU A 125 -16.66 5.73 -9.68
CA LEU A 125 -16.07 5.81 -11.01
C LEU A 125 -15.50 7.19 -11.33
N TRP A 126 -16.15 8.25 -10.86
CA TRP A 126 -15.62 9.60 -11.02
C TRP A 126 -14.31 9.75 -10.25
N GLN A 127 -14.24 9.24 -9.02
CA GLN A 127 -13.01 9.22 -8.25
C GLN A 127 -11.92 8.36 -8.91
N ASP A 128 -12.25 7.18 -9.45
CA ASP A 128 -11.27 6.30 -10.10
C ASP A 128 -10.71 6.90 -11.41
N LEU A 129 -11.52 7.71 -12.10
CA LEU A 129 -11.14 8.41 -13.32
C LEU A 129 -10.15 9.57 -13.04
N LEU A 130 -10.25 10.21 -11.89
CA LEU A 130 -9.34 11.27 -11.46
C LEU A 130 -7.94 10.72 -11.15
N THR A 131 -6.93 11.57 -11.34
CA THR A 131 -5.53 11.18 -11.10
C THR A 131 -5.22 11.13 -9.61
N ASP A 132 -5.70 12.14 -8.87
CA ASP A 132 -5.56 12.27 -7.43
C ASP A 132 -6.89 12.01 -6.68
N ILE A 133 -6.80 11.69 -5.40
CA ILE A 133 -7.98 11.53 -4.54
C ILE A 133 -8.58 12.91 -4.21
N ASP A 134 -9.87 13.09 -4.49
CA ASP A 134 -10.60 14.31 -4.17
C ASP A 134 -11.34 14.21 -2.83
N VAL A 135 -11.16 15.22 -1.97
CA VAL A 135 -11.75 15.25 -0.63
C VAL A 135 -13.26 15.47 -0.67
N GLY A 136 -13.79 16.16 -1.69
CA GLY A 136 -15.20 16.44 -1.85
C GLY A 136 -16.00 15.20 -2.26
N ILE A 137 -15.50 14.45 -3.24
CA ILE A 137 -16.09 13.15 -3.64
C ILE A 137 -15.97 12.15 -2.47
N TYR A 138 -14.82 12.12 -1.80
CA TYR A 138 -14.60 11.28 -0.62
C TYR A 138 -15.69 11.47 0.45
N LYS A 139 -15.98 12.70 0.86
CA LYS A 139 -17.00 12.97 1.88
C LYS A 139 -18.37 12.43 1.47
N GLN A 140 -18.76 12.67 0.22
CA GLN A 140 -20.02 12.16 -0.32
C GLN A 140 -20.06 10.63 -0.33
N LEU A 141 -18.97 9.97 -0.71
CA LEU A 141 -18.89 8.51 -0.66
C LEU A 141 -19.07 7.99 0.77
N VAL A 142 -18.39 8.57 1.75
CA VAL A 142 -18.51 8.16 3.16
C VAL A 142 -19.92 8.38 3.70
N ASP A 143 -20.55 9.53 3.39
CA ASP A 143 -21.93 9.81 3.83
C ASP A 143 -22.94 8.82 3.21
N LEU A 144 -22.69 8.37 1.98
CA LEU A 144 -23.52 7.38 1.32
C LEU A 144 -23.33 5.98 1.92
N MET A 145 -22.13 5.61 2.34
CA MET A 145 -21.82 4.27 2.89
C MET A 145 -22.73 3.86 4.05
N GLU A 146 -23.22 4.81 4.85
CA GLU A 146 -24.11 4.52 5.98
C GLU A 146 -25.53 4.10 5.57
N ASN A 147 -25.92 4.38 4.32
CA ASN A 147 -27.31 4.33 3.86
C ASN A 147 -27.57 3.33 2.71
N VAL A 148 -26.58 2.54 2.31
CA VAL A 148 -26.68 1.67 1.12
C VAL A 148 -27.20 0.26 1.47
N GLU A 149 -27.86 -0.39 0.52
CA GLU A 149 -28.31 -1.78 0.66
C GLU A 149 -27.14 -2.74 0.86
N ASN A 150 -27.23 -3.59 1.88
CA ASN A 150 -26.17 -4.53 2.21
C ASN A 150 -26.22 -5.77 1.28
N THR A 151 -25.67 -5.64 0.08
CA THR A 151 -25.37 -6.77 -0.81
C THR A 151 -23.87 -7.06 -0.79
N PRO A 152 -23.43 -8.33 -0.92
CA PRO A 152 -22.01 -8.67 -0.85
C PRO A 152 -21.19 -8.00 -1.96
N GLU A 153 -21.76 -7.81 -3.16
CA GLU A 153 -21.09 -7.09 -4.25
C GLU A 153 -20.79 -5.64 -3.90
N LEU A 154 -21.76 -4.95 -3.29
CA LEU A 154 -21.64 -3.56 -2.90
C LEU A 154 -20.73 -3.39 -1.69
N ALA A 155 -20.82 -4.29 -0.70
CA ALA A 155 -19.91 -4.33 0.44
C ALA A 155 -18.45 -4.49 -0.02
N LEU A 156 -18.20 -5.37 -1.00
CA LEU A 156 -16.87 -5.50 -1.60
C LEU A 156 -16.44 -4.25 -2.35
N MET A 157 -17.33 -3.59 -3.11
CA MET A 157 -17.00 -2.30 -3.73
C MET A 157 -16.66 -1.22 -2.69
N MET A 158 -17.38 -1.18 -1.57
CA MET A 158 -17.08 -0.31 -0.43
C MET A 158 -15.73 -0.63 0.19
N PHE A 159 -15.38 -1.91 0.31
CA PHE A 159 -14.04 -2.34 0.69
C PHE A 159 -12.97 -1.73 -0.25
N TYR A 160 -13.11 -1.86 -1.57
CA TYR A 160 -12.15 -1.29 -2.52
C TYR A 160 -12.08 0.23 -2.46
N THR A 161 -13.20 0.90 -2.20
CA THR A 161 -13.25 2.35 -2.01
C THR A 161 -12.44 2.75 -0.78
N ASN A 162 -12.63 2.08 0.36
CA ASN A 162 -11.85 2.35 1.57
C ASN A 162 -10.37 2.01 1.40
N MET A 163 -10.04 0.97 0.64
CA MET A 163 -8.66 0.65 0.24
C MET A 163 -8.03 1.78 -0.59
N MET A 164 -8.78 2.34 -1.54
CA MET A 164 -8.34 3.50 -2.34
C MET A 164 -8.08 4.73 -1.46
N LEU A 165 -8.90 4.92 -0.43
CA LEU A 165 -8.84 6.04 0.51
C LEU A 165 -7.86 5.85 1.67
N LEU A 166 -7.08 4.76 1.67
CA LEU A 166 -6.15 4.37 2.74
C LEU A 166 -6.83 4.16 4.11
N ARG A 167 -8.12 3.81 4.13
CA ARG A 167 -8.91 3.47 5.33
C ARG A 167 -8.91 1.96 5.56
N PHE A 168 -7.74 1.41 5.88
CA PHE A 168 -7.55 -0.03 5.94
C PHE A 168 -8.31 -0.72 7.08
N LYS A 169 -8.56 -0.03 8.19
CA LYS A 169 -9.31 -0.60 9.32
C LYS A 169 -10.77 -0.80 8.96
N GLU A 170 -11.40 0.24 8.41
CA GLU A 170 -12.80 0.19 7.99
C GLU A 170 -12.97 -0.75 6.80
N ALA A 171 -12.01 -0.80 5.87
CA ALA A 171 -11.98 -1.81 4.83
C ALA A 171 -11.97 -3.23 5.44
N ARG A 172 -11.14 -3.48 6.47
CA ARG A 172 -11.07 -4.79 7.13
C ARG A 172 -12.39 -5.19 7.76
N GLU A 173 -13.03 -4.28 8.50
CA GLU A 173 -14.30 -4.51 9.17
C GLU A 173 -15.42 -4.88 8.18
N ILE A 174 -15.52 -4.14 7.06
CA ILE A 174 -16.48 -4.44 6.00
C ILE A 174 -16.22 -5.83 5.38
N LEU A 175 -14.95 -6.14 5.11
CA LEU A 175 -14.56 -7.42 4.52
C LEU A 175 -14.86 -8.60 5.46
N ASP A 176 -14.49 -8.49 6.75
CA ASP A 176 -14.73 -9.57 7.72
C ASP A 176 -16.24 -9.82 7.88
N SER A 177 -17.06 -8.76 7.94
CA SER A 177 -18.54 -8.88 7.92
C SER A 177 -19.06 -9.57 6.66
N THR A 178 -18.49 -9.24 5.49
CA THR A 178 -18.91 -9.84 4.20
C THR A 178 -18.52 -11.32 4.11
N VAL A 179 -17.34 -11.69 4.61
CA VAL A 179 -16.87 -13.09 4.67
C VAL A 179 -17.79 -13.95 5.52
N GLU A 180 -18.27 -13.42 6.65
CA GLU A 180 -19.25 -14.09 7.51
C GLU A 180 -20.61 -14.26 6.83
N GLU A 181 -21.12 -13.20 6.20
CA GLU A 181 -22.39 -13.21 5.46
C GLU A 181 -22.38 -14.25 4.32
N VAL A 182 -21.27 -14.30 3.59
CA VAL A 182 -21.06 -15.21 2.47
C VAL A 182 -20.75 -16.65 2.92
N LYS A 183 -20.54 -16.87 4.23
CA LYS A 183 -20.20 -18.16 4.86
C LYS A 183 -18.96 -18.81 4.25
N LEU A 184 -17.94 -18.01 3.95
CA LEU A 184 -16.67 -18.50 3.44
C LEU A 184 -15.82 -19.04 4.59
N LYS A 185 -15.45 -20.33 4.53
CA LYS A 185 -14.47 -20.91 5.46
C LYS A 185 -13.12 -20.95 4.76
N GLN A 186 -12.13 -20.25 5.32
CA GLN A 186 -10.78 -20.15 4.78
C GLN A 186 -9.74 -20.42 5.85
N GLU A 187 -8.71 -21.19 5.52
CA GLU A 187 -7.58 -21.49 6.39
C GLU A 187 -6.30 -21.51 5.57
N LEU A 188 -5.30 -20.76 6.02
CA LEU A 188 -3.97 -20.75 5.40
C LEU A 188 -3.12 -21.85 6.06
N THR A 189 -2.80 -22.90 5.31
CA THR A 189 -2.10 -24.08 5.86
C THR A 189 -0.90 -24.49 5.01
N GLY A 190 0.00 -25.27 5.62
CA GLY A 190 1.16 -25.84 4.94
C GLY A 190 0.89 -27.29 4.52
N ILE A 191 0.88 -27.57 3.22
CA ILE A 191 0.73 -28.93 2.66
C ILE A 191 2.08 -29.42 2.16
N MET A 192 2.41 -30.68 2.40
CA MET A 192 3.65 -31.27 1.89
C MET A 192 3.56 -31.46 0.37
N GLY A 193 4.49 -30.84 -0.36
CA GLY A 193 4.49 -30.90 -1.82
C GLY A 193 5.82 -30.53 -2.45
N VAL A 194 5.86 -30.65 -3.77
CA VAL A 194 7.03 -30.34 -4.59
C VAL A 194 6.73 -29.21 -5.56
N ARG A 195 7.73 -28.34 -5.78
CA ARG A 195 7.63 -27.18 -6.69
C ARG A 195 8.54 -27.28 -7.91
N THR A 196 9.43 -28.26 -7.95
CA THR A 196 10.28 -28.53 -9.12
C THR A 196 10.16 -29.98 -9.54
N ARG A 197 10.36 -30.24 -10.83
CA ARG A 197 10.23 -31.59 -11.41
C ARG A 197 11.22 -32.60 -10.83
N TYR A 198 12.36 -32.11 -10.34
CA TYR A 198 13.47 -32.93 -9.84
C TYR A 198 13.57 -32.98 -8.31
N GLN A 199 12.65 -32.32 -7.59
CA GLN A 199 12.66 -32.32 -6.13
C GLN A 199 12.23 -33.70 -5.59
N GLN A 200 13.13 -34.36 -4.86
CA GLN A 200 12.85 -35.69 -4.27
C GLN A 200 12.16 -35.62 -2.91
N LYS A 201 12.48 -34.61 -2.09
CA LYS A 201 11.90 -34.43 -0.76
C LYS A 201 10.79 -33.40 -0.83
N ALA A 202 9.57 -33.80 -0.50
CA ALA A 202 8.47 -32.87 -0.29
C ALA A 202 8.84 -31.89 0.84
N THR A 203 8.52 -30.62 0.64
CA THR A 203 8.66 -29.58 1.65
C THR A 203 7.27 -28.98 1.93
N SER A 204 7.09 -28.36 3.09
CA SER A 204 5.83 -27.68 3.39
C SER A 204 5.63 -26.51 2.44
N GLN A 205 4.48 -26.47 1.77
CA GLN A 205 4.09 -25.46 0.79
C GLN A 205 2.84 -24.77 1.29
N LEU A 206 2.86 -23.44 1.27
CA LEU A 206 1.73 -22.64 1.72
C LEU A 206 0.58 -22.71 0.71
N VAL A 207 -0.60 -23.09 1.19
CA VAL A 207 -1.83 -23.15 0.38
C VAL A 207 -2.99 -22.59 1.20
N LEU A 208 -3.89 -21.87 0.52
CA LEU A 208 -5.15 -21.45 1.10
C LEU A 208 -6.19 -22.54 0.88
N LEU A 209 -6.65 -23.19 1.95
CA LEU A 209 -7.79 -24.09 1.91
C LEU A 209 -9.06 -23.25 2.05
N ALA A 210 -9.92 -23.31 1.03
CA ALA A 210 -11.21 -22.61 1.05
C ALA A 210 -12.34 -23.61 0.80
N SER A 211 -13.42 -23.50 1.59
CA SER A 211 -14.61 -24.34 1.45
C SER A 211 -15.90 -23.53 1.56
N ASN A 212 -16.91 -23.96 0.80
CA ASN A 212 -18.21 -23.35 0.80
C ASN A 212 -18.97 -23.72 2.07
N GLY A 213 -19.31 -22.73 2.91
CA GLY A 213 -20.16 -22.91 4.09
C GLY A 213 -21.66 -22.79 3.79
N ARG A 214 -22.06 -22.51 2.55
CA ARG A 214 -23.47 -22.48 2.12
C ARG A 214 -23.95 -23.90 1.82
N SER A 215 -25.24 -24.16 2.06
CA SER A 215 -25.89 -25.42 1.67
C SER A 215 -26.14 -25.50 0.16
N GLU A 216 -26.16 -24.34 -0.51
CA GLU A 216 -26.44 -24.23 -1.94
C GLU A 216 -25.15 -24.30 -2.75
N LEU A 217 -25.19 -25.10 -3.82
CA LEU A 217 -24.14 -25.14 -4.82
C LEU A 217 -24.11 -23.83 -5.61
N PRO A 218 -22.95 -23.45 -6.16
CA PRO A 218 -22.83 -22.28 -7.02
C PRO A 218 -23.80 -22.31 -8.20
N ASN A 219 -24.45 -21.17 -8.47
CA ASN A 219 -25.37 -21.01 -9.59
C ASN A 219 -24.63 -21.20 -10.92
N SER A 220 -25.25 -21.89 -11.88
CA SER A 220 -24.68 -22.09 -13.24
C SER A 220 -24.50 -20.80 -14.03
N ASN A 221 -25.20 -19.72 -13.66
CA ASN A 221 -25.14 -18.45 -14.38
C ASN A 221 -23.79 -17.73 -14.19
N ASP A 222 -23.07 -17.99 -13.10
CA ASP A 222 -21.71 -17.48 -12.87
C ASP A 222 -20.68 -18.09 -13.85
N ASP A 223 -21.02 -19.25 -14.43
CA ASP A 223 -20.21 -19.99 -15.41
C ASP A 223 -20.55 -19.59 -16.88
N GLU A 224 -21.46 -18.63 -17.12
CA GLU A 224 -21.91 -18.27 -18.48
C GLU A 224 -20.81 -17.69 -19.37
N CYS A 225 -19.77 -17.07 -18.80
CA CYS A 225 -18.63 -16.59 -19.57
C CYS A 225 -17.65 -17.74 -19.85
N ASN A 226 -17.96 -18.57 -20.85
CA ASN A 226 -17.10 -19.67 -21.32
C ASN A 226 -15.73 -19.23 -21.87
N HIS A 227 -15.48 -17.92 -21.96
CA HIS A 227 -14.28 -17.35 -22.56
C HIS A 227 -13.44 -16.60 -21.53
N LEU A 228 -12.86 -17.37 -20.61
CA LEU A 228 -11.95 -16.83 -19.59
C LEU A 228 -10.56 -16.54 -20.19
N PRO A 229 -9.81 -15.58 -19.63
CA PRO A 229 -8.44 -15.33 -20.06
C PRO A 229 -7.55 -16.54 -19.83
N SER A 230 -6.64 -16.80 -20.76
CA SER A 230 -5.71 -17.91 -20.65
C SER A 230 -4.70 -17.69 -19.51
N ASN A 231 -4.45 -18.74 -18.74
CA ASN A 231 -3.35 -18.78 -17.78
C ASN A 231 -2.07 -19.15 -18.55
N ILE A 232 -1.17 -18.18 -18.71
CA ILE A 232 0.05 -18.38 -19.48
C ILE A 232 1.01 -19.29 -18.71
N SER A 233 1.61 -20.27 -19.39
CA SER A 233 2.60 -21.18 -18.80
C SER A 233 3.93 -20.45 -18.54
N ILE A 234 4.65 -20.91 -17.53
CA ILE A 234 6.03 -20.48 -17.23
C ILE A 234 7.00 -21.02 -18.29
N ASP A 235 6.70 -22.17 -18.91
CA ASP A 235 7.56 -22.85 -19.89
C ASP A 235 8.99 -23.08 -19.38
N ASP A 236 9.13 -23.39 -18.09
CA ASP A 236 10.40 -23.73 -17.42
C ASP A 236 10.51 -25.25 -17.25
N ASP A 237 11.66 -25.82 -17.66
CA ASP A 237 11.92 -27.25 -17.59
C ASP A 237 12.10 -27.78 -16.16
N THR A 238 12.34 -26.88 -15.19
CA THR A 238 12.65 -27.20 -13.80
C THR A 238 11.49 -26.92 -12.85
N VAL A 239 10.78 -25.80 -13.02
CA VAL A 239 9.72 -25.34 -12.12
C VAL A 239 8.36 -25.90 -12.55
N LEU A 240 7.55 -26.32 -11.58
CA LEU A 240 6.17 -26.74 -11.83
C LEU A 240 5.24 -25.53 -11.90
N GLU A 241 4.24 -25.58 -12.79
CA GLU A 241 3.16 -24.58 -12.90
C GLU A 241 2.35 -24.48 -11.61
N GLU A 242 1.94 -25.66 -11.13
CA GLU A 242 1.21 -25.85 -9.89
C GLU A 242 1.97 -26.81 -8.99
N MET A 243 1.89 -26.54 -7.69
CA MET A 243 2.49 -27.41 -6.69
C MET A 243 1.81 -28.77 -6.74
N LYS A 244 2.60 -29.84 -6.81
CA LYS A 244 2.09 -31.21 -6.69
C LYS A 244 2.12 -31.63 -5.23
N SER A 245 0.96 -31.94 -4.67
CA SER A 245 0.84 -32.50 -3.33
C SER A 245 1.53 -33.87 -3.29
N GLN A 246 2.09 -34.23 -2.14
CA GLN A 246 2.72 -35.54 -1.96
C GLN A 246 1.71 -36.68 -2.09
N ASP A 247 0.46 -36.44 -1.69
CA ASP A 247 -0.63 -37.43 -1.71
C ASP A 247 -1.34 -37.51 -3.07
N GLY A 248 -0.99 -36.63 -4.03
CA GLY A 248 -1.60 -36.58 -5.35
C GLY A 248 -3.03 -36.04 -5.38
N GLU A 249 -3.59 -35.64 -4.24
CA GLU A 249 -4.88 -34.97 -4.15
C GLU A 249 -4.78 -33.54 -4.68
N GLU A 250 -5.70 -33.18 -5.58
CA GLU A 250 -5.89 -31.80 -6.00
C GLU A 250 -6.38 -30.97 -4.82
N VAL A 251 -5.63 -29.93 -4.48
CA VAL A 251 -6.01 -29.01 -3.41
C VAL A 251 -7.06 -28.05 -3.96
N ASN A 252 -8.11 -27.77 -3.18
CA ASN A 252 -9.19 -26.83 -3.52
C ASN A 252 -10.20 -27.28 -4.62
N THR A 253 -10.62 -28.54 -4.62
CA THR A 253 -11.64 -29.06 -5.55
C THR A 253 -13.08 -28.62 -5.23
N SER A 254 -13.31 -28.02 -4.06
CA SER A 254 -14.65 -27.58 -3.66
C SER A 254 -15.11 -26.37 -4.50
N PRO A 255 -16.32 -26.42 -5.09
CA PRO A 255 -16.84 -25.33 -5.89
C PRO A 255 -17.22 -24.16 -4.97
N LEU A 256 -16.67 -22.97 -5.26
CA LEU A 256 -16.99 -21.72 -4.56
C LEU A 256 -17.84 -20.82 -5.46
N HIS A 257 -18.67 -19.99 -4.81
CA HIS A 257 -19.45 -18.94 -5.48
C HIS A 257 -18.54 -17.75 -5.89
N SER A 258 -18.98 -16.93 -6.85
CA SER A 258 -18.18 -15.79 -7.32
C SER A 258 -17.94 -14.74 -6.22
N ASP A 259 -18.92 -14.50 -5.36
CA ASP A 259 -18.77 -13.63 -4.18
C ASP A 259 -17.69 -14.15 -3.20
N GLN A 260 -17.63 -15.46 -2.97
CA GLN A 260 -16.59 -16.12 -2.17
C GLN A 260 -15.20 -15.91 -2.78
N LEU A 261 -15.07 -16.06 -4.11
CA LEU A 261 -13.81 -15.84 -4.80
C LEU A 261 -13.37 -14.37 -4.76
N ALA A 262 -14.31 -13.43 -4.89
CA ALA A 262 -14.04 -12.01 -4.73
C ALA A 262 -13.60 -11.66 -3.30
N CYS A 263 -14.18 -12.30 -2.28
CA CYS A 263 -13.73 -12.16 -0.88
C CYS A 263 -12.31 -12.69 -0.67
N ILE A 264 -11.96 -13.85 -1.25
CA ILE A 264 -10.59 -14.40 -1.19
C ILE A 264 -9.59 -13.41 -1.79
N LEU A 265 -9.92 -12.80 -2.93
CA LEU A 265 -9.08 -11.81 -3.57
C LEU A 265 -8.95 -10.53 -2.72
N ALA A 266 -10.04 -10.06 -2.12
CA ALA A 266 -10.04 -8.93 -1.19
C ALA A 266 -9.18 -9.19 0.05
N LEU A 267 -9.25 -10.40 0.63
CA LEU A 267 -8.40 -10.83 1.74
C LEU A 267 -6.91 -10.79 1.38
N ALA A 268 -6.56 -11.24 0.17
CA ALA A 268 -5.19 -11.14 -0.32
C ALA A 268 -4.73 -9.68 -0.39
N LEU A 269 -5.54 -8.82 -0.98
CA LEU A 269 -5.21 -7.41 -1.21
C LEU A 269 -5.04 -6.61 0.08
N ILE A 270 -5.89 -6.84 1.08
CA ILE A 270 -5.76 -6.14 2.36
C ILE A 270 -4.51 -6.61 3.11
N ASN A 271 -4.19 -7.91 3.08
CA ASN A 271 -2.98 -8.44 3.69
C ASN A 271 -1.73 -7.82 3.04
N LYS A 272 -1.70 -7.72 1.70
CA LYS A 272 -0.62 -7.06 0.94
C LYS A 272 -0.41 -5.59 1.31
N LYS A 273 -1.47 -4.89 1.73
CA LYS A 273 -1.43 -3.45 2.04
C LYS A 273 -1.22 -3.12 3.51
N THR A 274 -1.47 -4.07 4.40
CA THR A 274 -1.38 -3.88 5.85
C THR A 274 -0.13 -4.50 6.47
N GLN A 275 0.55 -5.38 5.73
CA GLN A 275 1.72 -6.11 6.18
C GLN A 275 2.93 -5.76 5.32
N ALA A 276 4.10 -5.67 5.96
CA ALA A 276 5.35 -5.33 5.29
C ALA A 276 5.66 -6.32 4.15
N PRO A 277 6.21 -5.86 3.01
CA PRO A 277 6.45 -6.70 1.83
C PRO A 277 7.64 -7.65 2.06
N THR A 278 7.41 -8.74 2.80
CA THR A 278 8.38 -9.81 3.03
C THR A 278 8.24 -10.92 1.97
N ILE A 279 9.26 -11.78 1.86
CA ILE A 279 9.19 -12.98 1.01
C ILE A 279 7.98 -13.86 1.41
N GLU A 280 7.69 -13.94 2.71
CA GLU A 280 6.53 -14.66 3.23
C GLU A 280 5.22 -14.06 2.72
N GLN A 281 5.08 -12.72 2.69
CA GLN A 281 3.90 -12.08 2.12
C GLN A 281 3.72 -12.38 0.63
N LEU A 282 4.80 -12.44 -0.14
CA LEU A 282 4.72 -12.82 -1.56
C LEU A 282 4.19 -14.25 -1.73
N GLU A 283 4.58 -15.17 -0.84
CA GLU A 283 4.08 -16.54 -0.83
C GLU A 283 2.63 -16.64 -0.38
N ILE A 284 2.23 -15.86 0.63
CA ILE A 284 0.82 -15.72 1.04
C ILE A 284 -0.01 -15.24 -0.17
N MET A 285 0.41 -14.14 -0.82
CA MET A 285 -0.27 -13.61 -2.01
C MET A 285 -0.40 -14.64 -3.13
N ASN A 286 0.66 -15.42 -3.37
CA ASN A 286 0.61 -16.51 -4.34
C ASN A 286 -0.43 -17.56 -3.97
N ALA A 287 -0.51 -17.98 -2.70
CA ALA A 287 -1.49 -18.97 -2.24
C ALA A 287 -2.94 -18.50 -2.46
N TYR A 288 -3.25 -17.25 -2.11
CA TYR A 288 -4.57 -16.67 -2.36
C TYR A 288 -4.89 -16.59 -3.86
N CYS A 289 -3.97 -16.07 -4.69
CA CYS A 289 -4.20 -15.94 -6.13
C CYS A 289 -4.35 -17.30 -6.81
N SER A 290 -3.55 -18.30 -6.43
CA SER A 290 -3.66 -19.66 -6.94
C SER A 290 -5.00 -20.32 -6.60
N ALA A 291 -5.53 -20.08 -5.39
CA ALA A 291 -6.85 -20.60 -5.00
C ALA A 291 -8.00 -20.01 -5.84
N VAL A 292 -7.87 -18.77 -6.32
CA VAL A 292 -8.85 -18.10 -7.19
C VAL A 292 -8.68 -18.54 -8.65
N ILE A 293 -7.44 -18.62 -9.13
CA ILE A 293 -7.11 -18.98 -10.52
C ILE A 293 -7.47 -20.44 -10.81
N GLY A 294 -7.20 -21.36 -9.88
CA GLY A 294 -7.46 -22.79 -10.07
C GLY A 294 -8.94 -23.13 -10.27
N ARG A 295 -9.86 -22.27 -9.82
CA ARG A 295 -11.31 -22.48 -9.95
C ARG A 295 -11.90 -21.94 -11.25
N GLN A 296 -11.17 -21.09 -11.99
CA GLN A 296 -11.55 -20.56 -13.31
C GLN A 296 -13.01 -20.12 -13.41
N ARG A 297 -13.41 -19.16 -12.57
CA ARG A 297 -14.77 -18.59 -12.55
C ARG A 297 -14.76 -17.08 -12.60
N ASN A 298 -15.75 -16.52 -13.30
CA ASN A 298 -16.00 -15.10 -13.54
C ASN A 298 -14.79 -14.34 -14.15
N TRP A 299 -15.01 -13.71 -15.30
CA TRP A 299 -13.93 -13.05 -16.04
C TRP A 299 -13.22 -11.95 -15.22
N ALA A 300 -13.97 -11.09 -14.52
CA ALA A 300 -13.41 -9.96 -13.79
C ALA A 300 -12.54 -10.41 -12.60
N ILE A 301 -13.00 -11.43 -11.87
CA ILE A 301 -12.26 -12.05 -10.77
C ILE A 301 -10.94 -12.64 -11.28
N GLN A 302 -10.97 -13.38 -12.40
CA GLN A 302 -9.77 -13.98 -12.99
C GLN A 302 -8.77 -12.92 -13.46
N VAL A 303 -9.20 -11.90 -14.21
CA VAL A 303 -8.32 -10.83 -14.68
C VAL A 303 -7.66 -10.12 -13.50
N ARG A 304 -8.43 -9.77 -12.46
CA ARG A 304 -7.89 -9.13 -11.26
C ARG A 304 -6.88 -10.03 -10.55
N ALA A 305 -7.18 -11.33 -10.39
CA ALA A 305 -6.25 -12.29 -9.79
C ALA A 305 -4.96 -12.46 -10.62
N TYR A 306 -5.04 -12.48 -11.95
CA TYR A 306 -3.86 -12.53 -12.80
C TYR A 306 -2.98 -11.30 -12.67
N ILE A 307 -3.57 -10.09 -12.64
CA ILE A 307 -2.83 -8.84 -12.43
C ILE A 307 -2.11 -8.88 -11.08
N GLU A 308 -2.81 -9.25 -10.00
CA GLU A 308 -2.21 -9.26 -8.66
C GLU A 308 -1.14 -10.34 -8.50
N ARG A 309 -1.31 -11.52 -9.10
CA ARG A 309 -0.27 -12.55 -9.19
C ARG A 309 0.95 -12.03 -9.95
N SER A 310 0.75 -11.42 -11.11
CA SER A 310 1.84 -10.86 -11.94
C SER A 310 2.62 -9.79 -11.20
N MET A 311 1.93 -8.86 -10.53
CA MET A 311 2.60 -7.82 -9.74
C MET A 311 3.37 -8.39 -8.56
N SER A 312 2.85 -9.41 -7.87
CA SER A 312 3.51 -10.01 -6.70
C SER A 312 4.73 -10.85 -7.10
N GLN A 313 4.73 -11.44 -8.30
CA GLN A 313 5.82 -12.28 -8.79
C GLN A 313 6.87 -11.53 -9.59
N SER A 314 6.68 -10.24 -9.83
CA SER A 314 7.64 -9.37 -10.53
C SER A 314 9.05 -9.40 -9.91
N GLN A 315 9.16 -9.66 -8.60
CA GLN A 315 10.44 -9.76 -7.89
C GLN A 315 11.18 -11.09 -8.15
N ASN A 316 10.50 -12.10 -8.70
CA ASN A 316 11.09 -13.41 -8.94
C ASN A 316 11.61 -13.53 -10.38
N SER A 317 12.93 -13.60 -10.51
CA SER A 317 13.62 -13.67 -11.81
C SER A 317 13.16 -14.81 -12.72
N ARG A 318 12.69 -15.94 -12.17
CA ARG A 318 12.21 -17.08 -12.98
C ARG A 318 10.80 -16.90 -13.52
N ARG A 319 9.97 -16.12 -12.83
CA ARG A 319 8.55 -15.92 -13.20
C ARG A 319 8.31 -14.61 -13.94
N ILE A 320 9.27 -13.68 -13.92
CA ILE A 320 9.11 -12.34 -14.47
C ILE A 320 8.66 -12.33 -15.94
N PHE A 321 9.24 -13.20 -16.78
CA PHE A 321 8.84 -13.29 -18.19
C PHE A 321 7.38 -13.71 -18.37
N ARG A 322 6.92 -14.75 -17.65
CA ARG A 322 5.49 -15.11 -17.64
C ARG A 322 4.63 -13.93 -17.21
N THR A 323 5.03 -13.20 -16.16
CA THR A 323 4.24 -12.06 -15.68
C THR A 323 4.10 -10.96 -16.74
N ILE A 324 5.16 -10.70 -17.51
CA ILE A 324 5.14 -9.72 -18.60
C ILE A 324 4.17 -10.16 -19.70
N VAL A 325 4.31 -11.40 -20.18
CA VAL A 325 3.46 -11.94 -21.25
C VAL A 325 1.99 -12.01 -20.78
N GLN A 326 1.74 -12.36 -19.51
CA GLN A 326 0.38 -12.36 -18.95
C GLN A 326 -0.22 -10.96 -18.92
N MET A 327 0.57 -9.96 -18.49
CA MET A 327 0.12 -8.56 -18.48
C MET A 327 -0.13 -8.05 -19.90
N GLU A 328 0.73 -8.39 -20.86
CA GLU A 328 0.57 -8.03 -22.27
C GLU A 328 -0.72 -8.64 -22.85
N HIS A 329 -0.99 -9.92 -22.58
CA HIS A 329 -2.22 -10.60 -23.02
C HIS A 329 -3.47 -9.92 -22.47
N ILE A 330 -3.48 -9.55 -21.19
CA ILE A 330 -4.61 -8.83 -20.57
C ILE A 330 -4.78 -7.45 -21.21
N VAL A 331 -3.68 -6.71 -21.45
CA VAL A 331 -3.73 -5.40 -22.11
C VAL A 331 -4.35 -5.51 -23.49
N LYS A 332 -3.90 -6.47 -24.31
CA LYS A 332 -4.46 -6.70 -25.64
C LYS A 332 -5.96 -6.99 -25.57
N MET A 333 -6.37 -7.87 -24.64
CA MET A 333 -7.78 -8.21 -24.44
C MET A 333 -8.64 -6.98 -24.08
N LEU A 334 -8.14 -6.09 -23.21
CA LEU A 334 -8.83 -4.85 -22.83
C LEU A 334 -8.94 -3.82 -23.96
N ASP A 335 -8.05 -3.89 -24.94
CA ASP A 335 -8.12 -3.10 -26.18
C ASP A 335 -8.97 -3.77 -27.27
N SER A 336 -9.56 -4.94 -27.00
CA SER A 336 -10.18 -5.80 -28.02
C SER A 336 -9.21 -6.25 -29.12
N ILE A 337 -7.91 -6.24 -28.83
CA ILE A 337 -6.85 -6.78 -29.69
C ILE A 337 -6.65 -8.24 -29.27
N ASP A 338 -6.63 -9.16 -30.24
CA ASP A 338 -6.51 -10.61 -29.99
C ASP A 338 -7.61 -11.19 -29.07
N ASP A 339 -8.71 -10.46 -28.84
CA ASP A 339 -9.87 -10.92 -28.08
C ASP A 339 -10.91 -11.56 -29.02
N GLN A 340 -10.89 -12.89 -29.11
CA GLN A 340 -11.81 -13.65 -29.97
C GLN A 340 -13.23 -13.78 -29.39
N THR A 341 -13.50 -13.19 -28.22
CA THR A 341 -14.81 -13.31 -27.59
C THR A 341 -15.89 -12.53 -28.33
N PRO A 342 -17.06 -13.16 -28.60
CA PRO A 342 -18.20 -12.45 -29.15
C PRO A 342 -18.62 -11.29 -28.25
N ARG A 343 -19.08 -10.20 -28.85
CA ARG A 343 -19.50 -8.99 -28.12
C ARG A 343 -20.58 -9.26 -27.07
N GLU A 344 -21.56 -10.12 -27.37
CA GLU A 344 -22.59 -10.52 -26.41
C GLU A 344 -21.97 -11.18 -25.16
N ALA A 345 -20.98 -12.08 -25.36
CA ALA A 345 -20.26 -12.71 -24.26
C ALA A 345 -19.43 -11.72 -23.43
N LYS A 346 -18.97 -10.60 -24.01
CA LYS A 346 -18.28 -9.53 -23.27
C LYS A 346 -19.21 -8.82 -22.29
N ARG A 347 -20.51 -8.70 -22.58
CA ARG A 347 -21.49 -8.10 -21.66
C ARG A 347 -21.67 -8.93 -20.39
N HIS A 348 -21.51 -10.25 -20.48
CA HIS A 348 -21.49 -11.16 -19.33
C HIS A 348 -20.22 -11.05 -18.46
N ARG A 349 -19.26 -10.16 -18.80
CA ARG A 349 -18.09 -9.86 -17.93
C ARG A 349 -18.42 -8.89 -16.79
N LEU A 350 -19.58 -8.22 -16.84
CA LEU A 350 -19.98 -7.19 -15.88
C LEU A 350 -20.20 -7.68 -14.43
N PRO A 351 -20.80 -8.86 -14.18
CA PRO A 351 -21.03 -9.34 -12.82
C PRO A 351 -19.73 -9.37 -12.00
N TYR A 352 -19.79 -8.92 -10.75
CA TYR A 352 -18.65 -8.78 -9.83
C TYR A 352 -17.49 -7.88 -10.28
N ALA A 353 -17.59 -7.19 -11.42
CA ALA A 353 -16.48 -6.38 -11.90
C ALA A 353 -16.19 -5.18 -10.99
N MET A 354 -17.24 -4.50 -10.51
CA MET A 354 -17.10 -3.44 -9.50
C MET A 354 -16.71 -4.01 -8.12
N ALA A 355 -17.21 -5.20 -7.81
CA ALA A 355 -16.96 -5.89 -6.54
C ALA A 355 -15.54 -6.49 -6.43
N THR A 356 -14.73 -6.45 -7.48
CA THR A 356 -13.34 -6.96 -7.48
C THR A 356 -12.31 -5.84 -7.62
N GLY A 357 -12.75 -4.59 -7.75
CA GLY A 357 -11.87 -3.46 -7.98
C GLY A 357 -11.06 -3.64 -9.27
N THR A 358 -11.70 -4.08 -10.36
CA THR A 358 -11.01 -4.17 -11.67
C THR A 358 -10.41 -2.82 -12.03
N LEU A 359 -9.25 -2.85 -12.67
CA LEU A 359 -8.54 -1.64 -13.06
C LEU A 359 -8.93 -1.23 -14.48
N ALA A 360 -9.05 0.08 -14.71
CA ALA A 360 -9.23 0.62 -16.05
C ALA A 360 -8.04 0.26 -16.96
N TRP A 361 -8.28 0.12 -18.27
CA TRP A 361 -7.29 -0.36 -19.23
C TRP A 361 -5.98 0.46 -19.23
N TRP A 362 -6.05 1.78 -19.02
CA TRP A 362 -4.85 2.63 -18.94
C TRP A 362 -4.03 2.37 -17.68
N LYS A 363 -4.69 2.05 -16.55
CA LYS A 363 -4.01 1.64 -15.31
C LYS A 363 -3.31 0.30 -15.50
N VAL A 364 -3.97 -0.65 -16.18
CA VAL A 364 -3.35 -1.96 -16.52
C VAL A 364 -2.15 -1.78 -17.44
N LYS A 365 -2.26 -0.95 -18.49
CA LYS A 365 -1.11 -0.60 -19.36
C LYS A 365 0.02 0.08 -18.59
N ALA A 366 -0.30 1.02 -17.70
CA ALA A 366 0.71 1.67 -16.88
C ALA A 366 1.43 0.69 -15.94
N LEU A 367 0.71 -0.30 -15.38
CA LEU A 367 1.32 -1.38 -14.60
C LEU A 367 2.21 -2.29 -15.45
N HIS A 368 1.81 -2.59 -16.68
CA HIS A 368 2.64 -3.33 -17.62
C HIS A 368 3.93 -2.56 -17.98
N GLY A 369 3.83 -1.26 -18.25
CA GLY A 369 4.99 -0.38 -18.43
C GLY A 369 5.93 -0.41 -17.21
N LYS A 370 5.38 -0.30 -15.99
CA LYS A 370 6.17 -0.38 -14.75
C LYS A 370 6.88 -1.73 -14.58
N LEU A 371 6.23 -2.82 -15.00
CA LEU A 371 6.83 -4.15 -14.99
C LEU A 371 8.02 -4.22 -15.98
N LEU A 372 7.87 -3.67 -17.18
CA LEU A 372 8.97 -3.58 -18.16
C LEU A 372 10.13 -2.72 -17.66
N GLU A 373 9.85 -1.60 -16.98
CA GLU A 373 10.87 -0.78 -16.33
C GLU A 373 11.64 -1.56 -15.26
N SER A 374 10.94 -2.38 -14.46
CA SER A 374 11.59 -3.21 -13.43
C SER A 374 12.57 -4.25 -13.98
N VAL A 375 12.39 -4.65 -15.25
CA VAL A 375 13.28 -5.56 -15.99
C VAL A 375 14.42 -4.79 -16.67
N GLY A 376 14.33 -3.46 -16.73
CA GLY A 376 15.26 -2.59 -17.45
C GLY A 376 14.86 -2.30 -18.90
N ASN A 377 13.71 -2.80 -19.38
CA ASN A 377 13.21 -2.53 -20.73
C ASN A 377 12.45 -1.20 -20.78
N THR A 378 13.18 -0.11 -20.54
CA THR A 378 12.64 1.25 -20.45
C THR A 378 12.19 1.83 -21.79
N ASN A 379 12.72 1.33 -22.93
CA ASN A 379 12.31 1.81 -24.26
C ASN A 379 10.90 1.32 -24.64
N GLU A 380 10.56 0.07 -24.34
CA GLU A 380 9.22 -0.45 -24.59
C GLU A 380 8.19 0.18 -23.64
N ALA A 381 8.58 0.35 -22.36
CA ALA A 381 7.79 1.11 -21.40
C ALA A 381 7.53 2.56 -21.87
N LEU A 382 8.55 3.23 -22.41
CA LEU A 382 8.42 4.57 -23.00
C LEU A 382 7.37 4.58 -24.12
N GLY A 383 7.39 3.61 -25.04
CA GLY A 383 6.38 3.50 -26.10
C GLY A 383 4.95 3.31 -25.58
N ILE A 384 4.79 2.54 -24.50
CA ILE A 384 3.49 2.39 -23.82
C ILE A 384 3.06 3.73 -23.21
N TYR A 385 3.93 4.44 -22.51
CA TYR A 385 3.59 5.72 -21.89
C TYR A 385 3.32 6.82 -22.92
N GLU A 386 4.03 6.83 -24.05
CA GLU A 386 3.74 7.68 -25.21
C GLU A 386 2.35 7.40 -25.78
N SER A 387 1.95 6.13 -25.90
CA SER A 387 0.60 5.77 -26.34
C SER A 387 -0.49 6.28 -25.38
N LEU A 388 -0.19 6.29 -24.08
CA LEU A 388 -1.07 6.80 -23.02
C LEU A 388 -1.06 8.33 -22.91
N GLU A 389 -0.11 9.03 -23.54
CA GLU A 389 0.18 10.45 -23.31
C GLU A 389 0.44 10.78 -21.84
N ASP A 390 1.04 9.84 -21.10
CA ASP A 390 1.42 10.03 -19.71
C ASP A 390 2.79 10.73 -19.65
N TYR A 391 2.78 12.05 -19.81
CA TYR A 391 3.99 12.85 -19.87
C TYR A 391 4.86 12.72 -18.61
N GLU A 392 4.26 12.48 -17.44
CA GLU A 392 5.01 12.31 -16.19
C GLU A 392 5.89 11.07 -16.27
N LYS A 393 5.32 9.94 -16.69
CA LYS A 393 6.06 8.68 -16.86
C LYS A 393 7.06 8.76 -18.02
N ILE A 394 6.70 9.40 -19.12
CA ILE A 394 7.62 9.64 -20.25
C ILE A 394 8.87 10.42 -19.79
N ILE A 395 8.68 11.50 -19.03
CA ILE A 395 9.77 12.30 -18.48
C ILE A 395 10.63 11.45 -17.53
N SER A 396 9.99 10.63 -16.69
CA SER A 396 10.69 9.68 -15.81
C SER A 396 11.55 8.68 -16.61
N CYS A 397 11.02 8.10 -17.70
CA CYS A 397 11.78 7.21 -18.57
C CYS A 397 12.96 7.92 -19.25
N TYR A 398 12.77 9.16 -19.72
CA TYR A 398 13.87 9.93 -20.28
C TYR A 398 14.96 10.21 -19.24
N LYS A 399 14.59 10.50 -17.99
CA LYS A 399 15.54 10.63 -16.87
C LYS A 399 16.29 9.32 -16.62
N SER A 400 15.60 8.17 -16.56
CA SER A 400 16.25 6.87 -16.35
C SER A 400 17.15 6.46 -17.51
N LEU A 401 16.81 6.87 -18.74
CA LEU A 401 17.63 6.69 -19.94
C LEU A 401 18.77 7.71 -20.07
N ASN A 402 18.91 8.63 -19.12
CA ASN A 402 19.87 9.74 -19.14
C ASN A 402 19.76 10.63 -20.40
N LYS A 403 18.53 10.78 -20.94
CA LYS A 403 18.18 11.62 -22.12
C LYS A 403 17.46 12.89 -21.67
N ILE A 404 18.12 13.67 -20.81
CA ILE A 404 17.54 14.84 -20.13
C ILE A 404 17.12 15.93 -21.14
N GLU A 405 17.93 16.15 -22.19
CA GLU A 405 17.66 17.14 -23.25
C GLU A 405 16.37 16.86 -24.02
N ASN A 406 16.06 15.58 -24.26
CA ASN A 406 14.82 15.18 -24.94
C ASN A 406 13.60 15.46 -24.06
N ALA A 407 13.70 15.19 -22.75
CA ALA A 407 12.65 15.51 -21.80
C ALA A 407 12.41 17.03 -21.73
N GLU A 408 13.48 17.82 -21.65
CA GLU A 408 13.38 19.28 -21.62
C GLU A 408 12.72 19.82 -22.89
N ARG A 409 13.18 19.36 -24.07
CA ARG A 409 12.60 19.77 -25.35
C ARG A 409 11.12 19.43 -25.43
N LEU A 410 10.73 18.21 -25.04
CA LEU A 410 9.33 17.79 -25.01
C LEU A 410 8.50 18.72 -24.12
N ILE A 411 8.95 19.00 -22.90
CA ILE A 411 8.23 19.88 -21.98
C ILE A 411 8.09 21.29 -22.55
N ARG A 412 9.15 21.84 -23.15
CA ARG A 412 9.09 23.18 -23.78
C ARG A 412 8.08 23.21 -24.93
N THR A 413 8.05 22.18 -25.78
CA THR A 413 7.06 22.09 -26.87
C THR A 413 5.62 21.96 -26.36
N LEU A 414 5.40 21.26 -25.23
CA LEU A 414 4.07 21.14 -24.63
C LEU A 414 3.63 22.46 -23.98
N LEU A 415 4.56 23.19 -23.35
CA LEU A 415 4.31 24.51 -22.76
C LEU A 415 3.98 25.59 -23.80
N GLU A 416 4.44 25.45 -25.05
CA GLU A 416 4.04 26.33 -26.15
C GLU A 416 2.56 26.14 -26.52
N ALA A 417 2.00 24.94 -26.34
CA ALA A 417 0.61 24.62 -26.63
C ALA A 417 -0.34 24.97 -25.47
N GLU A 418 0.00 24.56 -24.24
CA GLU A 418 -0.82 24.78 -23.04
C GLU A 418 0.06 25.19 -21.85
N GLU A 419 -0.26 26.32 -21.20
CA GLU A 419 0.38 26.70 -19.94
C GLU A 419 -0.14 25.81 -18.79
N ASP A 420 0.49 24.65 -18.61
CA ASP A 420 0.16 23.72 -17.52
C ASP A 420 1.14 23.89 -16.34
N PRO A 421 0.65 24.17 -15.11
CA PRO A 421 1.49 24.20 -13.91
C PRO A 421 2.34 22.95 -13.74
N ILE A 422 1.80 21.75 -14.02
CA ILE A 422 2.52 20.48 -13.83
C ILE A 422 3.74 20.40 -14.76
N LEU A 423 3.63 20.88 -16.00
CA LEU A 423 4.75 20.90 -16.94
C LEU A 423 5.88 21.83 -16.47
N TYR A 424 5.54 22.99 -15.89
CA TYR A 424 6.54 23.86 -15.25
C TYR A 424 7.23 23.17 -14.06
N THR A 425 6.50 22.38 -13.26
CA THR A 425 7.14 21.61 -12.17
C THR A 425 8.16 20.61 -12.69
N HIS A 426 7.84 19.90 -13.76
CA HIS A 426 8.76 18.96 -14.37
C HIS A 426 9.98 19.65 -14.99
N LEU A 427 9.81 20.83 -15.57
CA LEU A 427 10.92 21.64 -16.05
C LEU A 427 11.84 22.06 -14.88
N GLY A 428 11.26 22.45 -13.74
CA GLY A 428 12.00 22.68 -12.50
C GLY A 428 12.76 21.43 -12.04
N ASP A 429 12.11 20.25 -12.05
CA ASP A 429 12.73 18.99 -11.62
C ASP A 429 13.90 18.54 -12.52
N ILE A 430 13.95 19.03 -13.77
CA ILE A 430 14.99 18.69 -14.76
C ILE A 430 16.14 19.70 -14.71
N THR A 431 15.80 20.98 -14.63
CA THR A 431 16.76 22.08 -14.71
C THR A 431 17.32 22.49 -13.35
N ASP A 432 16.75 21.97 -12.26
CA ASP A 432 17.02 22.39 -10.87
C ASP A 432 16.86 23.91 -10.64
N ASN A 433 16.00 24.57 -11.43
CA ASN A 433 15.72 25.99 -11.29
C ASN A 433 14.43 26.26 -10.50
N ALA A 434 14.56 26.98 -9.38
CA ALA A 434 13.46 27.33 -8.48
C ALA A 434 12.39 28.23 -9.14
N GLU A 435 12.78 29.07 -10.11
CA GLU A 435 11.88 30.01 -10.79
C GLU A 435 10.71 29.29 -11.49
N TYR A 436 10.92 28.07 -11.98
CA TYR A 436 9.87 27.29 -12.63
C TYR A 436 8.83 26.77 -11.63
N TYR A 437 9.22 26.43 -10.41
CA TYR A 437 8.27 26.07 -9.36
C TYR A 437 7.45 27.28 -8.93
N GLU A 438 8.09 28.44 -8.75
CA GLU A 438 7.39 29.69 -8.42
C GLU A 438 6.39 30.08 -9.52
N LYS A 439 6.78 29.93 -10.79
CA LYS A 439 5.89 30.15 -11.94
C LYS A 439 4.71 29.17 -11.91
N ALA A 440 4.93 27.89 -11.64
CA ALA A 440 3.86 26.90 -11.51
C ALA A 440 2.88 27.25 -10.37
N ILE A 441 3.39 27.67 -9.21
CA ILE A 441 2.60 28.11 -8.06
C ILE A 441 1.79 29.36 -8.41
N LYS A 442 2.39 30.34 -9.09
CA LYS A 442 1.72 31.59 -9.50
C LYS A 442 0.61 31.35 -10.51
N ILE A 443 0.87 30.53 -11.54
CA ILE A 443 -0.13 30.20 -12.58
C ILE A 443 -1.30 29.42 -11.96
N SER A 444 -1.01 28.48 -11.06
CA SER A 444 -2.02 27.68 -10.38
C SER A 444 -2.78 28.42 -9.26
N ASN A 445 -2.42 29.67 -8.97
CA ASN A 445 -2.90 30.41 -7.80
C ASN A 445 -2.75 29.59 -6.50
N ASP A 446 -1.58 28.96 -6.34
CA ASP A 446 -1.20 28.14 -5.20
C ASP A 446 -2.11 26.94 -4.92
N ARG A 447 -2.54 26.26 -6.00
CA ARG A 447 -3.35 25.03 -5.96
C ARG A 447 -2.62 23.81 -6.48
N CYS A 448 -1.39 23.95 -6.98
CA CYS A 448 -0.60 22.82 -7.49
C CYS A 448 0.18 22.15 -6.35
N ALA A 449 -0.37 21.06 -5.79
CA ALA A 449 0.30 20.26 -4.76
C ALA A 449 1.66 19.73 -5.23
N LYS A 450 1.74 19.24 -6.48
CA LYS A 450 2.98 18.73 -7.06
C LYS A 450 4.10 19.77 -7.12
N ALA A 451 3.79 21.03 -7.46
CA ALA A 451 4.77 22.12 -7.46
C ALA A 451 5.33 22.35 -6.06
N ARG A 452 4.46 22.45 -5.05
CA ARG A 452 4.85 22.59 -3.65
C ARG A 452 5.69 21.40 -3.18
N LYS A 453 5.29 20.17 -3.52
CA LYS A 453 6.05 18.95 -3.21
C LYS A 453 7.45 18.96 -3.82
N SER A 454 7.57 19.18 -5.13
CA SER A 454 8.87 19.19 -5.82
C SER A 454 9.77 20.30 -5.31
N PHE A 455 9.22 21.50 -5.09
CA PHE A 455 10.00 22.61 -4.56
C PHE A 455 10.46 22.35 -3.12
N GLY A 456 9.57 21.83 -2.27
CA GLY A 456 9.95 21.39 -0.91
C GLY A 456 11.04 20.32 -0.93
N MET A 457 10.98 19.37 -1.86
CA MET A 457 12.02 18.35 -2.03
C MET A 457 13.36 18.96 -2.44
N GLN A 458 13.36 19.91 -3.37
CA GLN A 458 14.57 20.63 -3.78
C GLN A 458 15.19 21.38 -2.59
N GLN A 459 14.38 22.08 -1.81
CA GLN A 459 14.85 22.83 -0.64
C GLN A 459 15.36 21.89 0.47
N LEU A 460 14.70 20.74 0.65
CA LEU A 460 15.16 19.70 1.55
C LEU A 460 16.55 19.18 1.14
N LEU A 461 16.78 18.92 -0.16
CA LEU A 461 18.09 18.50 -0.68
C LEU A 461 19.17 19.58 -0.47
N ARG A 462 18.79 20.85 -0.52
CA ARG A 462 19.65 22.00 -0.20
C ARG A 462 19.80 22.26 1.31
N LYS A 463 19.15 21.45 2.17
CA LYS A 463 19.11 21.59 3.64
C LYS A 463 18.46 22.89 4.15
N ASN A 464 17.64 23.53 3.32
CA ASN A 464 16.83 24.68 3.70
C ASN A 464 15.53 24.19 4.37
N TYR A 465 15.64 23.66 5.59
CA TYR A 465 14.54 22.93 6.25
C TYR A 465 13.29 23.79 6.49
N ALA A 466 13.45 25.07 6.83
CA ALA A 466 12.33 25.98 7.10
C ALA A 466 11.46 26.23 5.85
N GLU A 467 12.09 26.53 4.70
CA GLU A 467 11.38 26.70 3.43
C GLU A 467 10.75 25.37 2.96
N ALA A 468 11.49 24.27 3.11
CA ALA A 468 10.98 22.94 2.77
C ALA A 468 9.71 22.60 3.58
N ALA A 469 9.70 22.88 4.88
CA ALA A 469 8.55 22.67 5.74
C ALA A 469 7.33 23.52 5.31
N GLU A 470 7.53 24.77 4.90
CA GLU A 470 6.45 25.62 4.38
C GLU A 470 5.82 25.01 3.11
N HIS A 471 6.66 24.60 2.16
CA HIS A 471 6.19 23.99 0.92
C HIS A 471 5.49 22.65 1.15
N PHE A 472 6.03 21.77 2.00
CA PHE A 472 5.39 20.50 2.32
C PHE A 472 4.08 20.68 3.09
N ARG A 473 4.03 21.61 4.06
CA ARG A 473 2.79 21.96 4.78
C ARG A 473 1.71 22.41 3.80
N ARG A 474 2.06 23.32 2.88
CA ARG A 474 1.09 23.78 1.87
C ARG A 474 0.67 22.67 0.92
N CYS A 475 1.57 21.76 0.56
CA CYS A 475 1.25 20.60 -0.27
C CYS A 475 0.18 19.71 0.39
N VAL A 476 0.31 19.40 1.68
CA VAL A 476 -0.66 18.54 2.39
C VAL A 476 -1.98 19.25 2.70
N GLU A 477 -1.99 20.58 2.78
CA GLU A 477 -3.24 21.35 2.83
C GLU A 477 -4.04 21.26 1.52
N ILE A 478 -3.35 21.24 0.38
CA ILE A 478 -3.97 21.10 -0.95
C ILE A 478 -4.40 19.64 -1.17
N GLN A 479 -3.52 18.68 -0.88
CA GLN A 479 -3.78 17.24 -1.04
C GLN A 479 -3.35 16.48 0.22
N PRO A 480 -4.30 16.19 1.14
CA PRO A 480 -3.98 15.59 2.43
C PRO A 480 -3.49 14.15 2.37
N ILE A 481 -3.87 13.39 1.34
CA ILE A 481 -3.58 11.95 1.25
C ILE A 481 -2.28 11.77 0.43
N GLN A 482 -1.14 12.10 1.04
CA GLN A 482 0.19 11.90 0.45
C GLN A 482 1.21 11.47 1.52
N VAL A 483 1.39 10.15 1.70
CA VAL A 483 2.25 9.58 2.76
C VAL A 483 3.68 10.09 2.70
N GLY A 484 4.30 10.06 1.51
CA GLY A 484 5.68 10.53 1.34
C GLY A 484 5.89 12.02 1.65
N VAL A 485 4.86 12.86 1.45
CA VAL A 485 4.96 14.29 1.79
C VAL A 485 4.83 14.50 3.30
N TRP A 486 3.92 13.79 3.97
CA TRP A 486 3.86 13.80 5.44
C TRP A 486 5.16 13.32 6.07
N TYR A 487 5.80 12.30 5.48
CA TYR A 487 7.07 11.77 5.98
C TYR A 487 8.18 12.82 5.84
N ASN A 488 8.29 13.46 4.67
CA ASN A 488 9.26 14.52 4.44
C ASN A 488 8.99 15.76 5.30
N LEU A 489 7.72 16.10 5.54
CA LEU A 489 7.33 17.18 6.46
C LEU A 489 7.77 16.87 7.90
N GLY A 490 7.48 15.66 8.38
CA GLY A 490 7.95 15.20 9.69
C GLY A 490 9.47 15.22 9.79
N TYR A 491 10.17 14.77 8.74
CA TYR A 491 11.62 14.80 8.67
C TYR A 491 12.17 16.23 8.68
N THR A 492 11.56 17.17 7.94
CA THR A 492 11.99 18.59 7.97
C THR A 492 11.87 19.20 9.36
N TYR A 493 10.75 18.97 10.06
CA TYR A 493 10.59 19.46 11.43
C TYR A 493 11.55 18.78 12.40
N TYR A 494 11.79 17.48 12.24
CA TYR A 494 12.76 16.76 13.05
C TYR A 494 14.18 17.34 12.91
N GLN A 495 14.61 17.67 11.68
CA GLN A 495 15.90 18.32 11.45
C GLN A 495 15.98 19.75 12.01
N MET A 496 14.83 20.40 12.19
CA MET A 496 14.71 21.70 12.85
C MET A 496 14.57 21.58 14.39
N GLU A 497 14.59 20.36 14.94
CA GLU A 497 14.35 20.04 16.35
C GLU A 497 12.94 20.44 16.85
N GLU A 498 12.00 20.68 15.93
CA GLU A 498 10.58 20.96 16.18
C GLU A 498 9.82 19.63 16.35
N TYR A 499 10.14 18.88 17.42
CA TYR A 499 9.60 17.52 17.62
C TYR A 499 8.08 17.48 17.85
N ALA A 500 7.50 18.56 18.41
CA ALA A 500 6.07 18.66 18.67
C ALA A 500 5.25 18.74 17.37
N GLU A 501 5.82 19.31 16.32
CA GLU A 501 5.26 19.44 14.98
C GLU A 501 5.59 18.20 14.12
N ALA A 502 6.76 17.60 14.32
CA ALA A 502 7.20 16.38 13.63
C ALA A 502 6.33 15.16 13.99
N ALA A 503 6.00 14.98 15.27
CA ALA A 503 5.26 13.81 15.74
C ALA A 503 3.86 13.67 15.08
N PRO A 504 3.02 14.71 14.99
CA PRO A 504 1.76 14.65 14.23
C PRO A 504 1.96 14.28 12.76
N ALA A 505 3.01 14.78 12.10
CA ALA A 505 3.29 14.49 10.71
C ALA A 505 3.65 13.01 10.49
N PHE A 506 4.55 12.45 11.31
CA PHE A 506 4.86 11.02 11.26
C PHE A 506 3.67 10.16 11.69
N SER A 507 2.86 10.60 12.65
CA SER A 507 1.63 9.90 13.03
C SER A 507 0.61 9.84 11.88
N ARG A 508 0.55 10.86 11.02
CA ARG A 508 -0.26 10.78 9.79
C ARG A 508 0.28 9.72 8.84
N CYS A 509 1.60 9.59 8.68
CA CYS A 509 2.18 8.51 7.88
C CYS A 509 1.76 7.13 8.41
N THR A 510 1.84 6.90 9.72
CA THR A 510 1.50 5.60 10.31
C THR A 510 0.00 5.30 10.30
N GLN A 511 -0.85 6.33 10.25
CA GLN A 511 -2.29 6.17 10.00
C GLN A 511 -2.58 5.72 8.57
N PHE A 512 -1.89 6.31 7.59
CA PHE A 512 -2.07 5.96 6.19
C PHE A 512 -1.39 4.66 5.79
N GLU A 513 -0.20 4.37 6.34
CA GLU A 513 0.59 3.15 6.09
C GLU A 513 1.02 2.56 7.44
N PRO A 514 0.20 1.65 8.02
CA PRO A 514 0.47 1.04 9.32
C PRO A 514 1.75 0.19 9.38
N ASP A 515 2.29 -0.21 8.24
CA ASP A 515 3.52 -1.00 8.09
C ASP A 515 4.76 -0.13 7.80
N HIS A 516 4.63 1.19 7.75
CA HIS A 516 5.73 2.10 7.43
C HIS A 516 6.74 2.19 8.59
N PHE A 517 7.69 1.26 8.60
CA PHE A 517 8.74 1.15 9.62
C PHE A 517 9.45 2.47 9.94
N HIS A 518 9.97 3.19 8.93
CA HIS A 518 10.73 4.42 9.19
C HIS A 518 9.86 5.53 9.83
N ALA A 519 8.56 5.59 9.52
CA ALA A 519 7.66 6.56 10.12
C ALA A 519 7.41 6.23 11.60
N TRP A 520 7.20 4.95 11.94
CA TRP A 520 7.10 4.50 13.33
C TRP A 520 8.39 4.78 14.12
N ASN A 521 9.55 4.48 13.55
CA ASN A 521 10.83 4.75 14.21
C ASN A 521 11.04 6.24 14.47
N ASN A 522 10.82 7.09 13.47
CA ASN A 522 11.00 8.54 13.63
C ASN A 522 9.97 9.15 14.57
N LEU A 523 8.72 8.65 14.57
CA LEU A 523 7.70 9.04 15.54
C LEU A 523 8.14 8.71 16.98
N ALA A 524 8.72 7.54 17.19
CA ALA A 524 9.22 7.13 18.50
C ALA A 524 10.39 8.03 18.94
N CYS A 525 11.34 8.34 18.04
CA CYS A 525 12.41 9.29 18.31
C CYS A 525 11.87 10.68 18.69
N CYS A 526 10.81 11.17 18.03
CA CYS A 526 10.17 12.43 18.41
C CYS A 526 9.65 12.38 19.87
N TYR A 527 8.94 11.31 20.24
CA TYR A 527 8.45 11.16 21.62
C TYR A 527 9.59 11.00 22.65
N THR A 528 10.69 10.35 22.30
CA THR A 528 11.89 10.27 23.14
C THR A 528 12.46 11.67 23.41
N ASN A 529 12.61 12.50 22.37
CA ASN A 529 13.12 13.87 22.50
C ASN A 529 12.14 14.80 23.24
N LEU A 530 10.82 14.55 23.11
CA LEU A 530 9.78 15.21 23.91
C LEU A 530 9.70 14.71 25.36
N LYS A 531 10.52 13.72 25.74
CA LYS A 531 10.55 13.06 27.06
C LYS A 531 9.24 12.33 27.41
N GLU A 532 8.42 12.00 26.40
CA GLU A 532 7.21 11.18 26.53
C GLU A 532 7.56 9.68 26.43
N LYS A 533 8.34 9.18 27.41
CA LYS A 533 8.98 7.86 27.37
C LYS A 533 7.98 6.71 27.18
N GLU A 534 6.84 6.74 27.87
CA GLU A 534 5.81 5.69 27.81
C GLU A 534 5.23 5.54 26.41
N ARG A 535 4.95 6.68 25.76
CA ARG A 535 4.51 6.70 24.35
C ARG A 535 5.62 6.24 23.43
N ALA A 536 6.86 6.71 23.62
CA ALA A 536 8.00 6.27 22.82
C ALA A 536 8.16 4.75 22.84
N MET A 537 8.07 4.10 24.01
CA MET A 537 8.17 2.63 24.12
C MET A 537 7.06 1.90 23.34
N LEU A 538 5.82 2.37 23.42
CA LEU A 538 4.71 1.79 22.65
C LEU A 538 4.95 1.94 21.14
N VAL A 539 5.39 3.11 20.70
CA VAL A 539 5.63 3.40 19.28
C VAL A 539 6.85 2.63 18.75
N TYR A 540 7.93 2.47 19.53
CA TYR A 540 9.04 1.60 19.18
C TYR A 540 8.61 0.14 19.07
N SER A 541 7.67 -0.32 19.91
CA SER A 541 7.15 -1.70 19.80
C SER A 541 6.37 -1.93 18.50
N GLU A 542 5.67 -0.91 17.99
CA GLU A 542 5.06 -0.95 16.65
C GLU A 542 6.12 -0.92 15.55
N ALA A 543 7.15 -0.08 15.66
CA ALA A 543 8.25 -0.03 14.67
C ALA A 543 8.90 -1.41 14.49
N VAL A 544 9.24 -2.06 15.61
CA VAL A 544 9.84 -3.40 15.63
C VAL A 544 8.90 -4.48 15.10
N ARG A 545 7.58 -4.33 15.29
CA ARG A 545 6.57 -5.23 14.71
C ARG A 545 6.54 -5.11 13.17
N CYS A 546 6.75 -3.91 12.63
CA CYS A 546 6.80 -3.67 11.19
C CYS A 546 8.08 -4.23 10.55
N ASP A 547 9.23 -3.97 11.15
CA ASP A 547 10.51 -4.53 10.70
C ASP A 547 11.40 -4.86 11.90
N SER A 548 11.61 -6.15 12.11
CA SER A 548 12.41 -6.68 13.21
C SER A 548 13.89 -6.84 12.85
N THR A 549 14.34 -6.46 11.65
CA THR A 549 15.70 -6.73 11.18
C THR A 549 16.72 -5.65 11.57
N HIS A 550 16.25 -4.48 12.00
CA HIS A 550 17.08 -3.34 12.37
C HIS A 550 17.42 -3.34 13.86
N ASP A 551 18.68 -3.63 14.19
CA ASP A 551 19.18 -3.72 15.57
C ASP A 551 19.16 -2.37 16.32
N GLU A 552 19.28 -1.26 15.60
CA GLU A 552 19.21 0.10 16.18
C GLU A 552 17.85 0.39 16.85
N VAL A 553 16.75 -0.06 16.23
CA VAL A 553 15.40 0.17 16.75
C VAL A 553 15.13 -0.70 17.98
N TRP A 554 15.64 -1.94 17.98
CA TRP A 554 15.62 -2.79 19.16
C TRP A 554 16.44 -2.20 20.31
N ALA A 555 17.59 -1.58 20.03
CA ALA A 555 18.40 -0.90 21.04
C ALA A 555 17.65 0.31 21.62
N ASN A 556 16.98 1.12 20.78
CA ASN A 556 16.15 2.23 21.24
C ASN A 556 14.95 1.76 22.07
N LEU A 557 14.28 0.66 21.67
CA LEU A 557 13.22 0.04 22.47
C LEU A 557 13.73 -0.44 23.82
N ALA A 558 14.93 -1.06 23.85
CA ALA A 558 15.55 -1.51 25.10
C ALA A 558 15.85 -0.34 26.03
N ALA A 559 16.43 0.74 25.51
CA ALA A 559 16.71 1.96 26.27
C ALA A 559 15.42 2.56 26.86
N ALA A 560 14.39 2.78 26.02
CA ALA A 560 13.11 3.30 26.48
C ALA A 560 12.43 2.38 27.53
N ALA A 561 12.52 1.06 27.36
CA ALA A 561 11.99 0.09 28.31
C ALA A 561 12.74 0.08 29.65
N ILE A 562 14.07 0.22 29.63
CA ILE A 562 14.91 0.33 30.84
C ILE A 562 14.52 1.57 31.64
N GLU A 563 14.38 2.73 30.98
CA GLU A 563 14.05 3.98 31.64
C GLU A 563 12.68 3.96 32.35
N ILE A 564 11.74 3.15 31.86
CA ILE A 564 10.40 2.98 32.43
C ILE A 564 10.37 1.84 33.47
N GLY A 565 11.41 1.00 33.51
CA GLY A 565 11.44 -0.20 34.35
C GLY A 565 10.66 -1.39 33.78
N ALA A 566 10.36 -1.39 32.48
CA ALA A 566 9.71 -2.51 31.78
C ALA A 566 10.73 -3.63 31.46
N VAL A 567 11.21 -4.30 32.51
CA VAL A 567 12.32 -5.28 32.47
C VAL A 567 12.10 -6.40 31.44
N GLU A 568 10.88 -6.95 31.33
CA GLU A 568 10.61 -8.06 30.40
C GLU A 568 10.78 -7.63 28.93
N LYS A 569 10.31 -6.43 28.56
CA LYS A 569 10.46 -5.90 27.20
C LYS A 569 11.92 -5.55 26.92
N ALA A 570 12.63 -4.96 27.89
CA ALA A 570 14.05 -4.66 27.77
C ALA A 570 14.89 -5.92 27.53
N LEU A 571 14.64 -7.00 28.28
CA LEU A 571 15.33 -8.28 28.12
C LEU A 571 15.16 -8.85 26.71
N LYS A 572 13.91 -8.92 26.23
CA LYS A 572 13.61 -9.42 24.88
C LYS A 572 14.28 -8.56 23.81
N ALA A 573 14.22 -7.23 23.96
CA ALA A 573 14.81 -6.31 23.00
C ALA A 573 16.34 -6.46 22.94
N ILE A 574 17.02 -6.55 24.09
CA ILE A 574 18.47 -6.77 24.14
C ILE A 574 18.86 -8.11 23.52
N ASP A 575 18.12 -9.20 23.79
CA ASP A 575 18.39 -10.51 23.17
C ASP A 575 18.31 -10.44 21.64
N MET A 576 17.30 -9.73 21.11
CA MET A 576 17.17 -9.51 19.66
C MET A 576 18.31 -8.67 19.09
N VAL A 577 18.76 -7.60 19.77
CA VAL A 577 19.94 -6.82 19.35
C VAL A 577 21.17 -7.73 19.22
N ILE A 578 21.39 -8.58 20.22
CA ILE A 578 22.55 -9.48 20.27
C ILE A 578 22.49 -10.50 19.13
N ASP A 579 21.33 -11.09 18.87
CA ASP A 579 21.18 -12.06 17.79
C ASP A 579 21.35 -11.43 16.41
N LEU A 580 20.74 -10.27 16.15
CA LEU A 580 20.86 -9.57 14.87
C LEU A 580 22.30 -9.13 14.58
N ARG A 581 23.00 -8.60 15.59
CA ARG A 581 24.41 -8.20 15.45
C ARG A 581 25.35 -9.38 15.30
N SER A 582 25.09 -10.47 16.03
CA SER A 582 25.81 -11.74 15.91
C SER A 582 25.67 -12.32 14.50
N MET A 583 24.49 -12.23 13.86
CA MET A 583 24.31 -12.65 12.46
C MET A 583 25.10 -11.76 11.48
N ARG A 584 25.25 -10.48 11.79
CA ARG A 584 25.98 -9.49 10.96
C ARG A 584 27.50 -9.47 11.21
N GLY A 585 28.01 -10.28 12.13
CA GLY A 585 29.44 -10.31 12.49
C GLY A 585 29.94 -9.05 13.18
N LYS A 586 29.04 -8.19 13.70
CA LYS A 586 29.41 -7.03 14.51
C LYS A 586 29.73 -7.48 15.93
N GLU A 587 30.82 -6.98 16.51
CA GLU A 587 31.04 -7.12 17.95
C GLU A 587 29.93 -6.38 18.73
N VAL A 588 29.40 -7.02 19.78
CA VAL A 588 28.55 -6.35 20.78
C VAL A 588 29.35 -5.20 21.40
N LEU A 589 28.84 -3.98 21.31
CA LEU A 589 29.55 -2.74 21.63
C LEU A 589 29.23 -2.28 23.07
N TYR A 590 29.93 -1.21 23.47
CA TYR A 590 29.87 -0.58 24.80
C TYR A 590 28.45 -0.17 25.23
N ASP A 591 27.60 0.23 24.30
CA ASP A 591 26.22 0.71 24.56
C ASP A 591 25.33 -0.38 25.15
N GLU A 592 25.47 -1.63 24.68
CA GLU A 592 24.72 -2.75 25.26
C GLU A 592 25.19 -3.05 26.68
N VAL A 593 26.48 -2.90 26.97
CA VAL A 593 27.01 -3.13 28.31
C VAL A 593 26.44 -2.11 29.30
N ALA A 594 26.29 -0.85 28.88
CA ALA A 594 25.62 0.16 29.70
C ALA A 594 24.15 -0.20 29.95
N ALA A 595 23.42 -0.65 28.92
CA ALA A 595 22.05 -1.13 29.05
C ALA A 595 21.94 -2.34 29.99
N LEU A 596 22.85 -3.32 29.86
CA LEU A 596 22.92 -4.50 30.73
C LEU A 596 23.17 -4.12 32.19
N LYS A 597 24.06 -3.15 32.46
CA LYS A 597 24.32 -2.63 33.82
C LYS A 597 23.07 -1.96 34.40
N CYS A 598 22.39 -1.10 33.63
CA CYS A 598 21.17 -0.45 34.08
C CYS A 598 20.06 -1.46 34.37
N LEU A 599 19.88 -2.45 33.49
CA LEU A 599 18.92 -3.53 33.68
C LEU A 599 19.26 -4.37 34.92
N ALA A 600 20.54 -4.66 35.17
CA ALA A 600 20.97 -5.37 36.36
C ALA A 600 20.62 -4.59 37.64
N SER A 601 20.86 -3.27 37.64
CA SER A 601 20.51 -2.41 38.77
C SER A 601 19.01 -2.39 39.06
N LEU A 602 18.16 -2.40 38.03
CA LEU A 602 16.70 -2.46 38.18
C LEU A 602 16.23 -3.78 38.77
N ILE A 603 16.78 -4.90 38.30
CA ILE A 603 16.44 -6.25 38.80
C ILE A 603 16.87 -6.40 40.26
N LEU A 604 18.06 -5.90 40.61
CA LEU A 604 18.61 -5.99 41.97
C LEU A 604 17.92 -5.03 42.96
N ALA A 605 17.32 -3.93 42.49
CA ALA A 605 16.59 -2.99 43.34
C ALA A 605 15.28 -3.58 43.90
N GLU A 606 14.61 -4.46 43.16
CA GLU A 606 13.34 -5.10 43.56
C GLU A 606 13.41 -6.63 43.43
N PRO A 607 14.19 -7.33 44.28
CA PRO A 607 14.51 -8.76 44.10
C PRO A 607 13.28 -9.68 44.17
N GLY A 608 12.24 -9.30 44.92
CA GLY A 608 11.00 -10.07 45.02
C GLY A 608 10.05 -9.97 43.82
N LYS A 609 10.22 -8.97 42.95
CA LYS A 609 9.32 -8.70 41.82
C LYS A 609 9.80 -9.32 40.51
N PHE A 610 11.12 -9.44 40.33
CA PHE A 610 11.75 -9.83 39.07
C PHE A 610 12.42 -11.21 39.10
N THR A 611 11.91 -12.16 39.90
CA THR A 611 12.52 -13.50 40.06
C THR A 611 12.66 -14.24 38.73
N ARG A 612 11.59 -14.32 37.93
CA ARG A 612 11.61 -14.94 36.60
C ARG A 612 12.53 -14.18 35.63
N GLN A 613 12.44 -12.86 35.62
CA GLN A 613 13.25 -12.02 34.74
C GLN A 613 14.73 -12.08 35.10
N LYS A 614 15.09 -12.32 36.37
CA LYS A 614 16.46 -12.57 36.82
C LYS A 614 17.01 -13.87 36.21
N GLU A 615 16.21 -14.93 36.14
CA GLU A 615 16.59 -16.18 35.47
C GLU A 615 16.77 -15.98 33.96
N ASP A 616 15.81 -15.30 33.31
CA ASP A 616 15.89 -14.96 31.88
C ASP A 616 17.15 -14.13 31.57
N PHE A 617 17.48 -13.17 32.47
CA PHE A 617 18.69 -12.35 32.33
C PHE A 617 19.97 -13.16 32.50
N GLN A 618 20.01 -14.13 33.43
CA GLN A 618 21.15 -15.03 33.58
C GLN A 618 21.37 -15.91 32.35
N MET A 619 20.29 -16.40 31.74
CA MET A 619 20.36 -17.14 30.47
C MET A 619 20.94 -16.27 29.35
N LEU A 620 20.47 -15.02 29.24
CA LEU A 620 20.97 -14.04 28.28
C LEU A 620 22.48 -13.77 28.46
N LEU A 621 22.92 -13.50 29.69
CA LEU A 621 24.33 -13.29 30.00
C LEU A 621 25.18 -14.55 29.73
N GLY A 622 24.61 -15.74 29.96
CA GLY A 622 25.23 -17.02 29.58
C GLY A 622 25.44 -17.14 28.07
N LYS A 623 24.43 -16.79 27.27
CA LYS A 623 24.49 -16.75 25.79
C LYS A 623 25.49 -15.71 25.28
N LEU A 624 25.54 -14.52 25.88
CA LEU A 624 26.51 -13.48 25.56
C LEU A 624 27.95 -13.94 25.82
N THR A 625 28.20 -14.44 27.03
CA THR A 625 29.55 -14.85 27.45
C THR A 625 30.07 -16.09 26.73
N SER A 626 29.19 -16.92 26.17
CA SER A 626 29.60 -18.02 25.28
C SER A 626 29.98 -17.53 23.88
N LYS A 627 29.29 -16.51 23.36
CA LYS A 627 29.61 -15.86 22.07
C LYS A 627 30.86 -14.95 22.17
N GLN A 628 31.04 -14.27 23.30
CA GLN A 628 32.12 -13.31 23.54
C GLN A 628 32.79 -13.55 24.89
N THR A 629 33.88 -14.32 24.89
CA THR A 629 34.61 -14.67 26.12
C THR A 629 35.51 -13.55 26.64
N SER A 630 35.93 -12.63 25.77
CA SER A 630 36.84 -11.50 26.08
C SER A 630 36.16 -10.27 26.68
N ALA A 631 34.83 -10.23 26.76
CA ALA A 631 34.08 -9.08 27.25
C ALA A 631 34.05 -9.03 28.79
N ALA A 632 35.10 -8.48 29.41
CA ALA A 632 35.25 -8.37 30.87
C ALA A 632 34.03 -7.73 31.56
N GLN A 633 33.51 -6.62 31.03
CA GLN A 633 32.40 -5.90 31.65
C GLN A 633 31.10 -6.73 31.69
N VAL A 634 30.87 -7.62 30.71
CA VAL A 634 29.71 -8.52 30.71
C VAL A 634 29.84 -9.59 31.79
N TRP A 635 31.05 -10.13 31.99
CA TRP A 635 31.34 -11.05 33.09
C TRP A 635 31.13 -10.41 34.46
N ARG A 636 31.43 -9.11 34.60
CA ARG A 636 31.20 -8.34 35.82
C ARG A 636 29.70 -8.25 36.16
N VAL A 637 28.88 -7.85 35.19
CA VAL A 637 27.41 -7.81 35.36
C VAL A 637 26.84 -9.20 35.68
N TYR A 638 27.39 -10.24 35.05
CA TYR A 638 26.99 -11.62 35.34
C TYR A 638 27.32 -12.05 36.77
N ALA A 639 28.52 -11.70 37.26
CA ALA A 639 28.87 -11.95 38.65
C ALA A 639 27.93 -11.20 39.62
N GLU A 640 27.64 -9.92 39.36
CA GLU A 640 26.75 -9.11 40.21
C GLU A 640 25.35 -9.71 40.35
N ILE A 641 24.74 -10.19 39.27
CA ILE A 641 23.40 -10.81 39.29
C ILE A 641 23.39 -12.18 39.99
N LYS A 642 24.49 -12.93 39.88
CA LYS A 642 24.66 -14.24 40.53
C LYS A 642 25.17 -14.15 41.97
N LYS A 643 25.42 -12.94 42.49
CA LYS A 643 25.89 -12.75 43.86
C LYS A 643 24.85 -13.38 44.83
N PRO A 644 25.25 -14.34 45.67
CA PRO A 644 24.36 -14.91 46.68
C PRO A 644 23.99 -13.86 47.73
N GLU A 645 22.82 -13.99 48.34
CA GLU A 645 22.46 -13.19 49.52
C GLU A 645 23.39 -13.54 50.70
N GLU A 646 23.62 -12.59 51.61
CA GLU A 646 24.57 -12.78 52.73
C GLU A 646 24.17 -13.93 53.66
N GLU A 647 22.89 -14.32 53.66
CA GLU A 647 22.33 -15.44 54.43
C GLU A 647 22.43 -16.80 53.70
N CYS A 648 22.97 -16.85 52.48
CA CYS A 648 23.09 -18.08 51.69
C CYS A 648 24.19 -19.00 52.23
N THR A 649 23.78 -20.19 52.68
CA THR A 649 24.66 -21.23 53.24
C THR A 649 25.21 -22.23 52.21
N ASP A 650 24.78 -22.13 50.95
CA ASP A 650 25.12 -23.11 49.92
C ASP A 650 26.47 -22.78 49.26
N SER A 651 27.47 -23.67 49.38
CA SER A 651 28.83 -23.37 48.89
C SER A 651 28.89 -23.29 47.35
N ALA A 652 27.99 -23.99 46.67
CA ALA A 652 27.95 -24.06 45.22
C ALA A 652 27.63 -22.71 44.55
N ASP A 653 26.80 -21.88 45.18
CA ASP A 653 26.43 -20.57 44.67
C ASP A 653 27.57 -19.55 44.82
N TRP A 654 28.29 -19.61 45.94
CA TRP A 654 29.51 -18.81 46.15
C TRP A 654 30.63 -19.24 45.19
N ASP A 655 30.81 -20.54 44.94
CA ASP A 655 31.77 -21.05 43.95
C ASP A 655 31.43 -20.56 42.53
N ALA A 656 30.14 -20.58 42.16
CA ALA A 656 29.69 -20.08 40.88
C ALA A 656 29.95 -18.56 40.73
N TYR A 657 29.71 -17.76 41.78
CA TYR A 657 30.02 -16.33 41.80
C TYR A 657 31.52 -16.06 41.61
N ILE A 658 32.37 -16.73 42.39
CA ILE A 658 33.83 -16.59 42.30
C ILE A 658 34.34 -17.00 40.91
N GLN A 659 33.80 -18.08 40.33
CA GLN A 659 34.18 -18.53 39.00
C GLN A 659 33.91 -17.47 37.92
N LYS A 660 32.81 -16.71 38.02
CA LYS A 660 32.49 -15.62 37.08
C LYS A 660 33.42 -14.42 37.27
N LEU A 661 33.77 -14.07 38.52
CA LEU A 661 34.76 -13.02 38.80
C LEU A 661 36.16 -13.38 38.29
N GLN A 662 36.60 -14.63 38.44
CA GLN A 662 37.87 -15.10 37.88
C GLN A 662 37.89 -14.97 36.35
N ARG A 663 36.78 -15.32 35.68
CA ARG A 663 36.65 -15.13 34.23
C ARG A 663 36.68 -13.65 33.82
N CYS A 664 36.04 -12.77 34.59
CA CYS A 664 36.13 -11.32 34.42
C CYS A 664 37.60 -10.84 34.46
N SER A 665 38.33 -11.20 35.51
CA SER A 665 39.74 -10.81 35.66
C SER A 665 40.63 -11.36 34.54
N SER A 666 40.40 -12.62 34.11
CA SER A 666 41.14 -13.20 32.98
C SER A 666 40.86 -12.50 31.65
N ALA A 667 39.63 -12.00 31.46
CA ALA A 667 39.26 -11.24 30.27
C ALA A 667 39.87 -9.83 30.27
N GLU A 668 39.96 -9.16 31.44
CA GLU A 668 40.64 -7.86 31.57
C GLU A 668 42.14 -7.96 31.27
N MET A 669 42.80 -9.04 31.70
CA MET A 669 44.22 -9.28 31.42
C MET A 669 44.53 -9.54 29.93
N ASN A 670 43.54 -10.04 29.18
CA ASN A 670 43.68 -10.39 27.76
C ASN A 670 43.21 -9.29 26.80
N ALA A 671 42.67 -8.17 27.31
CA ALA A 671 42.18 -7.07 26.47
C ALA A 671 43.36 -6.26 25.88
N PRO A 672 43.36 -5.94 24.58
CA PRO A 672 44.41 -5.12 23.98
C PRO A 672 44.43 -3.72 24.60
N SER A 673 45.64 -3.21 24.87
CA SER A 673 45.96 -2.00 25.64
C SER A 673 45.32 -0.68 25.17
N ASN A 674 44.54 -0.68 24.09
CA ASN A 674 43.81 0.49 23.58
C ASN A 674 42.37 0.64 24.12
N LEU A 675 41.85 -0.32 24.89
CA LEU A 675 40.54 -0.20 25.57
C LEU A 675 40.65 0.18 27.05
N ALA A 676 41.88 0.38 27.56
CA ALA A 676 42.15 0.73 28.95
C ALA A 676 41.98 2.24 29.27
N MET A 677 41.45 3.05 28.34
CA MET A 677 41.17 4.47 28.56
C MET A 677 39.79 4.89 28.04
N THR A 678 38.71 4.34 28.61
CA THR A 678 37.39 5.02 28.62
C THR A 678 36.62 4.72 29.90
N ASP A 679 37.26 4.91 31.06
CA ASP A 679 36.58 5.15 32.34
C ASP A 679 36.31 6.66 32.57
N SER A 680 36.28 7.45 31.50
CA SER A 680 36.06 8.89 31.53
C SER A 680 34.84 9.27 30.70
N CYS A 681 33.75 9.56 31.41
CA CYS A 681 32.65 10.45 31.02
C CYS A 681 32.01 10.25 29.63
N TYR A 682 30.90 9.50 29.57
CA TYR A 682 29.77 9.83 28.70
C TYR A 682 28.46 9.59 29.46
N TYR A 683 28.18 10.49 30.42
CA TYR A 683 26.82 10.87 30.77
C TYR A 683 26.49 12.12 29.95
N THR A 684 25.92 11.92 28.78
CA THR A 684 25.08 12.91 28.09
C THR A 684 24.05 12.15 27.27
N LEU A 685 23.05 11.60 27.97
CA LEU A 685 21.67 11.65 27.49
C LEU A 685 21.18 13.08 27.73
N VAL A 686 21.53 13.95 26.79
CA VAL A 686 20.75 15.10 26.32
C VAL A 686 20.31 14.69 24.93
#